data_AF-A0A2G6HT90-F1
#
_entry.id   AF-A0A2G6HT90-F1
#
_cell.length_a   1.000
_cell.length_b   1.000
_cell.length_c   1.000
_cell.angle_alpha   90.00
_cell.angle_beta   90.00
_cell.angle_gamma   90.00
#
_symmetry.space_group_name_H-M   'P 1'
#
loop_
_entity.id
_entity.type
_entity.pdbx_description
1 polymer ?
#
loop_
_entity_poly.entity_id
_entity_poly.type
_entity_poly.pdbx_seq_one_letter_code
_entity_poly.pdbx_strand_id
1 'polypeptide(L)'
;MIERYKFILLFFIGMAFYWLVYNPYRINPVYIDPDSTYQVKRVKDCLDNYPKVQSHDSNSHYPKGMATHWENFYTFALASIVKLTELGCQRDMSHILSFVPVLVGLLALLFLYCILKKNKAPLKWFWLYAPFALFAPECSSNFYLGTIDHHAFIQLAVFLLISSFWFFRKSVYVCALFLCFFFSPESMVFGTLFLCLSALLILNPLWDSSPFRKQLFSRPVLVLWPGCFSFVSYGVHWLLELERTDFFSFSVLHKSLFQPVWFLSLGVLLWLYIWLYQSHKSNKVLFGKIILVSLVFGVLWGFLFWESGMLDLIIKRFSNPSRLFVAEESSPLFFPSFTRSFLHYKLYLIYLALSVFLAVKSRFRDPKWVVLSMVILFGITEMRFLKAISTCMMLFFVQGCRDVWRLVSMGQLKRKGVLFTQVLLTAVMSFALIQLLPARLASRTEREFLHIVGELESWSKRNQVTKQLQRGTNAILCPWSLGHHVNYFTNSGVLVDPFNFPVPIEPTLKEIFTKKNAAEFLSLLRGKDTEWVIYYKPLREYQNIMREQKSEAIHTLPYRGFNLFVYDSDGLDVPFLKPAYSLNAANFEFGFQVSHFSDQHELFFNKQQELLLDKRPKFQIFRMVPGMTVSGRVPDQSSRVSIGYTIVNGLGERREMRYMVPVSEDGSFSVNIANPAPSMTSGLRILTPYILRSDTYQAKVFVSTEQIEKGSFRNHLDWVLK
;
A
#
# COMPACT_ATOMS: atom_id res chain seq x y z
N MET A 1 21.04 41.69 -2.26
CA MET A 1 20.17 40.75 -3.02
C MET A 1 20.27 39.31 -2.49
N ILE A 2 21.47 38.74 -2.29
CA ILE A 2 21.70 37.38 -1.78
C ILE A 2 20.97 37.07 -0.46
N GLU A 3 20.91 38.00 0.48
CA GLU A 3 20.25 37.81 1.78
C GLU A 3 18.72 37.67 1.70
N ARG A 4 18.07 38.42 0.81
CA ARG A 4 16.61 38.31 0.59
C ARG A 4 16.21 36.90 0.13
N TYR A 5 17.09 36.19 -0.59
CA TYR A 5 16.82 34.82 -1.02
C TYR A 5 16.91 33.79 0.11
N LYS A 6 17.77 34.03 1.10
CA LYS A 6 17.94 33.12 2.25
C LYS A 6 16.67 33.11 3.10
N PHE A 7 16.10 34.29 3.38
CA PHE A 7 14.87 34.42 4.15
C PHE A 7 13.69 33.67 3.51
N ILE A 8 13.54 33.79 2.18
CA ILE A 8 12.44 33.14 1.44
C ILE A 8 12.57 31.62 1.49
N LEU A 9 13.79 31.10 1.30
CA LEU A 9 14.04 29.67 1.39
C LEU A 9 13.77 29.16 2.82
N LEU A 10 14.26 29.86 3.85
CA LEU A 10 14.02 29.51 5.25
C LEU A 10 12.53 29.55 5.61
N PHE A 11 11.78 30.55 5.11
CA PHE A 11 10.34 30.64 5.29
C PHE A 11 9.63 29.41 4.71
N PHE A 12 9.97 29.02 3.48
CA PHE A 12 9.38 27.84 2.86
C PHE A 12 9.81 26.53 3.50
N ILE A 13 11.05 26.42 3.98
CA ILE A 13 11.51 25.27 4.77
C ILE A 13 10.73 25.19 6.08
N GLY A 14 10.52 26.31 6.77
CA GLY A 14 9.72 26.37 8.00
C GLY A 14 8.26 25.99 7.77
N MET A 15 7.64 26.52 6.71
CA MET A 15 6.28 26.14 6.30
C MET A 15 6.19 24.67 5.87
N ALA A 16 7.17 24.18 5.13
CA ALA A 16 7.26 22.79 4.70
C ALA A 16 7.38 21.86 5.90
N PHE A 17 8.31 22.14 6.80
CA PHE A 17 8.49 21.38 8.02
C PHE A 17 7.21 21.40 8.84
N TYR A 18 6.60 22.57 9.06
CA TYR A 18 5.31 22.67 9.73
C TYR A 18 4.26 21.81 9.04
N TRP A 19 4.10 21.91 7.72
CA TRP A 19 3.09 21.15 6.97
C TRP A 19 3.32 19.63 7.01
N LEU A 20 4.55 19.19 6.79
CA LEU A 20 4.92 17.78 6.74
C LEU A 20 4.87 17.13 8.14
N VAL A 21 5.13 17.91 9.21
CA VAL A 21 5.05 17.47 10.62
C VAL A 21 3.65 17.64 11.20
N TYR A 22 2.90 18.65 10.75
CA TYR A 22 1.51 18.89 11.13
C TYR A 22 0.62 17.92 10.36
N ASN A 23 0.75 16.65 10.71
CA ASN A 23 -0.26 15.66 10.40
C ASN A 23 -1.24 15.65 11.59
N PRO A 24 -2.53 16.01 11.42
CA PRO A 24 -3.50 16.02 12.52
C PRO A 24 -3.72 14.65 13.20
N TYR A 25 -3.13 13.56 12.69
CA TYR A 25 -3.22 12.19 13.22
C TYR A 25 -2.08 11.78 14.17
N ARG A 26 -1.50 12.75 14.90
CA ARG A 26 -0.45 12.51 15.90
C ARG A 26 -0.89 11.56 17.01
N ILE A 27 -0.57 10.26 16.90
CA ILE A 27 -0.35 9.41 18.09
C ILE A 27 0.81 8.44 17.87
N ASN A 28 0.88 7.72 16.74
CA ASN A 28 1.97 6.77 16.47
C ASN A 28 2.26 6.64 14.96
N PRO A 29 3.48 6.95 14.50
CA PRO A 29 3.88 6.80 13.09
C PRO A 29 3.71 5.41 12.50
N VAL A 30 3.82 4.39 13.34
CA VAL A 30 3.61 2.98 12.96
C VAL A 30 2.16 2.71 12.59
N TYR A 31 1.22 3.64 12.78
CA TYR A 31 -0.20 3.38 12.47
C TYR A 31 -0.63 3.92 11.11
N ILE A 32 0.21 4.74 10.47
CA ILE A 32 -0.20 5.54 9.30
C ILE A 32 -0.46 4.65 8.10
N ASP A 33 0.46 3.74 7.79
CA ASP A 33 0.29 2.81 6.68
C ASP A 33 1.02 1.47 6.92
N PRO A 34 0.55 0.39 6.27
CA PRO A 34 1.12 -0.94 6.43
C PRO A 34 2.59 -1.04 5.99
N ASP A 35 3.00 -0.34 4.95
CA ASP A 35 4.36 -0.44 4.40
C ASP A 35 5.36 0.25 5.34
N SER A 36 5.01 1.42 5.90
CA SER A 36 5.79 2.07 6.96
C SER A 36 5.97 1.17 8.17
N THR A 37 4.92 0.47 8.58
CA THR A 37 4.98 -0.49 9.69
C THR A 37 5.96 -1.62 9.39
N TYR A 38 5.91 -2.16 8.17
CA TYR A 38 6.83 -3.20 7.76
C TYR A 38 8.27 -2.72 7.65
N GLN A 39 8.51 -1.49 7.19
CA GLN A 39 9.86 -0.90 7.20
C GLN A 39 10.40 -0.76 8.63
N VAL A 40 9.58 -0.32 9.59
CA VAL A 40 9.97 -0.27 11.01
C VAL A 40 10.30 -1.67 11.53
N LYS A 41 9.52 -2.70 11.17
CA LYS A 41 9.85 -4.11 11.46
C LYS A 41 11.22 -4.48 10.91
N ARG A 42 11.45 -4.27 9.62
CA ARG A 42 12.73 -4.63 8.97
C ARG A 42 13.92 -3.91 9.59
N VAL A 43 13.75 -2.64 10.00
CA VAL A 43 14.79 -1.90 10.71
C VAL A 43 15.06 -2.52 12.07
N LYS A 44 14.02 -2.91 12.82
CA LYS A 44 14.18 -3.63 14.09
C LYS A 44 14.96 -4.94 13.90
N ASP A 45 14.55 -5.77 12.94
CA ASP A 45 15.21 -7.04 12.65
C ASP A 45 16.67 -6.84 12.19
N CYS A 46 16.93 -5.74 11.45
CA CYS A 46 18.28 -5.34 11.06
C CYS A 46 19.12 -4.88 12.25
N LEU A 47 18.55 -4.17 13.23
CA LEU A 47 19.27 -3.77 14.45
C LEU A 47 19.67 -5.00 15.27
N ASP A 48 18.78 -5.99 15.38
CA ASP A 48 19.04 -7.25 16.07
C ASP A 48 20.16 -8.06 15.38
N ASN A 49 20.33 -7.91 14.06
CA ASN A 49 21.32 -8.63 13.25
C ASN A 49 22.38 -7.71 12.62
N TYR A 50 22.59 -6.51 13.16
CA TYR A 50 23.32 -5.45 12.46
C TYR A 50 24.77 -5.89 12.08
N PRO A 51 25.22 -5.69 10.82
CA PRO A 51 24.64 -4.85 9.76
C PRO A 51 23.75 -5.61 8.75
N LYS A 52 23.28 -6.82 9.08
CA LYS A 52 22.52 -7.65 8.16
C LYS A 52 21.05 -7.28 8.10
N VAL A 53 20.44 -7.47 6.94
CA VAL A 53 19.03 -7.18 6.63
C VAL A 53 18.36 -8.46 6.16
N GLN A 54 17.19 -8.75 6.71
CA GLN A 54 16.36 -9.87 6.28
C GLN A 54 15.72 -9.55 4.92
N SER A 55 16.02 -10.39 3.92
CA SER A 55 15.40 -10.33 2.58
C SER A 55 14.27 -11.35 2.42
N HIS A 56 14.14 -12.31 3.32
CA HIS A 56 13.07 -13.30 3.31
C HIS A 56 12.39 -13.32 4.68
N ASP A 57 11.11 -13.00 4.73
CA ASP A 57 10.33 -12.96 5.97
C ASP A 57 9.41 -14.18 6.04
N SER A 58 9.77 -15.14 6.90
CA SER A 58 8.99 -16.35 7.14
C SER A 58 7.62 -16.09 7.75
N ASN A 59 7.43 -14.93 8.38
CA ASN A 59 6.17 -14.54 8.99
C ASN A 59 5.22 -13.86 7.99
N SER A 60 5.71 -13.49 6.82
CA SER A 60 4.89 -12.96 5.72
C SER A 60 4.41 -14.13 4.85
N HIS A 61 3.11 -14.20 4.51
CA HIS A 61 2.53 -15.32 3.74
C HIS A 61 2.86 -16.73 4.31
N TYR A 62 2.69 -16.90 5.60
CA TYR A 62 2.98 -18.14 6.32
C TYR A 62 2.19 -19.35 5.73
N PRO A 63 2.78 -20.56 5.65
CA PRO A 63 4.12 -20.95 6.12
C PRO A 63 5.24 -20.72 5.11
N LYS A 64 4.92 -20.23 3.90
CA LYS A 64 5.88 -20.18 2.80
C LYS A 64 6.92 -19.08 2.98
N GLY A 65 6.59 -18.04 3.74
CA GLY A 65 7.39 -16.84 3.78
C GLY A 65 7.22 -16.01 2.51
N MET A 66 7.83 -14.83 2.51
CA MET A 66 7.84 -13.94 1.36
C MET A 66 9.21 -13.28 1.22
N ALA A 67 9.77 -13.31 0.01
CA ALA A 67 10.95 -12.54 -0.30
C ALA A 67 10.58 -11.05 -0.40
N THR A 68 11.21 -10.22 0.42
CA THR A 68 11.02 -8.78 0.41
C THR A 68 11.68 -8.19 -0.84
N HIS A 69 10.89 -7.56 -1.70
CA HIS A 69 11.40 -6.94 -2.93
C HIS A 69 12.09 -5.58 -2.71
N TRP A 70 12.02 -5.02 -1.50
CA TRP A 70 12.61 -3.73 -1.16
C TRP A 70 14.12 -3.80 -0.97
N GLU A 71 14.81 -2.70 -1.26
CA GLU A 71 16.27 -2.64 -1.21
C GLU A 71 16.82 -2.72 0.21
N ASN A 72 17.77 -3.63 0.45
CA ASN A 72 18.40 -3.81 1.76
C ASN A 72 19.19 -2.59 2.21
N PHE A 73 19.79 -1.83 1.27
CA PHE A 73 20.53 -0.63 1.62
C PHE A 73 19.62 0.44 2.25
N TYR A 74 18.35 0.53 1.84
CA TYR A 74 17.40 1.45 2.46
C TYR A 74 17.20 1.12 3.94
N THR A 75 16.84 -0.13 4.26
CA THR A 75 16.66 -0.59 5.64
C THR A 75 17.95 -0.43 6.45
N PHE A 76 19.11 -0.79 5.89
CA PHE A 76 20.40 -0.58 6.53
C PHE A 76 20.69 0.90 6.85
N ALA A 77 20.37 1.80 5.92
CA ALA A 77 20.54 3.24 6.12
C ALA A 77 19.63 3.75 7.26
N LEU A 78 18.38 3.31 7.31
CA LEU A 78 17.46 3.61 8.41
C LEU A 78 17.96 3.06 9.76
N ALA A 79 18.39 1.79 9.81
CA ALA A 79 18.97 1.18 11.00
C ALA A 79 20.23 1.94 11.48
N SER A 80 21.06 2.39 10.55
CA SER A 80 22.25 3.19 10.85
C SER A 80 21.87 4.56 11.44
N ILE A 81 20.80 5.21 10.95
CA ILE A 81 20.28 6.46 11.56
C ILE A 81 19.84 6.21 13.00
N VAL A 82 19.12 5.11 13.26
CA VAL A 82 18.67 4.75 14.62
C VAL A 82 19.86 4.50 15.52
N LYS A 83 20.81 3.65 15.11
CA LYS A 83 22.02 3.35 15.88
C LYS A 83 22.87 4.60 16.18
N LEU A 84 22.96 5.56 15.24
CA LEU A 84 23.67 6.82 15.45
C LEU A 84 22.95 7.78 16.40
N THR A 85 21.62 7.74 16.46
CA THR A 85 20.81 8.62 17.33
C THR A 85 20.62 8.05 18.74
N GLU A 86 20.62 6.73 18.89
CA GLU A 86 20.61 6.02 20.19
C GLU A 86 21.87 6.29 21.02
N LEU A 87 23.00 6.65 20.38
CA LEU A 87 24.19 7.13 21.06
C LEU A 87 23.95 8.42 21.89
N GLY A 88 22.78 9.06 21.77
CA GLY A 88 22.42 10.25 22.52
C GLY A 88 21.01 10.31 23.12
N CYS A 89 20.08 9.39 22.82
CA CYS A 89 18.68 9.43 23.29
C CYS A 89 18.00 8.05 23.30
N GLN A 90 17.41 7.62 24.44
CA GLN A 90 16.47 6.49 24.52
C GLN A 90 15.08 6.91 24.00
N ARG A 91 14.92 7.05 22.69
CA ARG A 91 13.61 7.35 22.06
C ARG A 91 13.11 6.14 21.28
N ASP A 92 11.79 6.02 21.19
CA ASP A 92 11.15 5.04 20.30
C ASP A 92 11.66 5.25 18.86
N MET A 93 12.21 4.19 18.29
CA MET A 93 12.75 4.13 16.93
C MET A 93 11.77 4.69 15.89
N SER A 94 10.48 4.39 16.03
CA SER A 94 9.45 4.85 15.09
C SER A 94 9.40 6.37 15.00
N HIS A 95 9.55 7.08 16.12
CA HIS A 95 9.59 8.54 16.14
C HIS A 95 10.82 9.11 15.44
N ILE A 96 11.99 8.47 15.56
CA ILE A 96 13.21 8.90 14.85
C ILE A 96 13.00 8.73 13.34
N LEU A 97 12.59 7.54 12.91
CA LEU A 97 12.43 7.20 11.50
C LEU A 97 11.36 8.05 10.81
N SER A 98 10.34 8.49 11.55
CA SER A 98 9.26 9.34 11.03
C SER A 98 9.71 10.66 10.43
N PHE A 99 10.84 11.19 10.89
CA PHE A 99 11.38 12.44 10.35
C PHE A 99 12.13 12.24 9.03
N VAL A 100 12.54 11.02 8.69
CA VAL A 100 13.26 10.74 7.44
C VAL A 100 12.50 11.22 6.21
N PRO A 101 11.22 10.85 5.97
CA PRO A 101 10.46 11.35 4.82
C PRO A 101 10.34 12.89 4.80
N VAL A 102 10.18 13.52 5.97
CA VAL A 102 10.14 14.99 6.10
C VAL A 102 11.45 15.61 5.63
N LEU A 103 12.59 15.08 6.08
CA LEU A 103 13.92 15.55 5.70
C LEU A 103 14.17 15.37 4.20
N VAL A 104 13.72 14.26 3.62
CA VAL A 104 13.79 14.03 2.16
C VAL A 104 12.94 15.06 1.40
N GLY A 105 11.74 15.38 1.88
CA GLY A 105 10.89 16.43 1.31
C GLY A 105 11.53 17.83 1.37
N LEU A 106 12.16 18.18 2.50
CA LEU A 106 12.94 19.42 2.63
C LEU A 106 14.13 19.45 1.67
N LEU A 107 14.82 18.33 1.50
CA LEU A 107 15.91 18.19 0.55
C LEU A 107 15.43 18.35 -0.89
N ALA A 108 14.26 17.81 -1.24
CA ALA A 108 13.63 18.00 -2.55
C ALA A 108 13.38 19.49 -2.85
N LEU A 109 12.86 20.24 -1.87
CA LEU A 109 12.69 21.70 -2.00
C LEU A 109 14.01 22.44 -2.17
N LEU A 110 15.05 22.05 -1.43
CA LEU A 110 16.36 22.66 -1.55
C LEU A 110 16.93 22.44 -2.95
N PHE A 111 16.81 21.22 -3.49
CA PHE A 111 17.22 20.93 -4.86
C PHE A 111 16.42 21.72 -5.88
N LEU A 112 15.09 21.84 -5.69
CA LEU A 112 14.23 22.66 -6.54
C LEU A 112 14.67 24.13 -6.55
N TYR A 113 14.96 24.70 -5.39
CA TYR A 113 15.51 26.05 -5.29
C TYR A 113 16.85 26.17 -6.05
N CYS A 114 17.77 25.23 -5.85
CA CYS A 114 19.07 25.23 -6.52
C CYS A 114 18.94 25.14 -8.04
N ILE A 115 18.03 24.30 -8.51
CA ILE A 115 17.67 24.14 -9.92
C ILE A 115 17.14 25.47 -10.48
N LEU A 116 16.14 26.07 -9.84
CA LEU A 116 15.52 27.31 -10.33
C LEU A 116 16.51 28.48 -10.34
N LYS A 117 17.32 28.61 -9.28
CA LYS A 117 18.37 29.63 -9.18
C LYS A 117 19.38 29.49 -10.32
N LYS A 118 19.86 28.28 -10.57
CA LYS A 118 20.83 28.02 -11.63
C LYS A 118 20.28 28.36 -13.03
N ASN A 119 18.97 28.17 -13.23
CA ASN A 119 18.30 28.51 -14.47
C ASN A 119 17.99 29.98 -14.67
N LYS A 120 18.45 30.84 -13.75
CA LYS A 120 18.11 32.26 -13.73
C LYS A 120 16.58 32.46 -13.77
N ALA A 121 15.81 31.50 -13.26
CA ALA A 121 14.36 31.65 -13.18
C ALA A 121 14.07 32.76 -12.16
N PRO A 122 13.20 33.73 -12.49
CA PRO A 122 12.81 34.75 -11.52
C PRO A 122 12.27 34.11 -10.25
N LEU A 123 12.73 34.55 -9.08
CA LEU A 123 12.38 33.96 -7.80
C LEU A 123 10.87 33.98 -7.51
N LYS A 124 10.13 34.94 -8.10
CA LYS A 124 8.66 34.96 -8.04
C LYS A 124 8.02 33.65 -8.50
N TRP A 125 8.70 32.86 -9.34
CA TRP A 125 8.22 31.53 -9.70
C TRP A 125 8.46 30.51 -8.60
N PHE A 126 9.52 30.63 -7.79
CA PHE A 126 9.70 29.78 -6.60
C PHE A 126 8.57 29.96 -5.60
N TRP A 127 8.06 31.19 -5.44
CA TRP A 127 6.86 31.48 -4.65
C TRP A 127 5.61 30.77 -5.15
N LEU A 128 5.56 30.40 -6.44
CA LEU A 128 4.50 29.60 -7.00
C LEU A 128 4.80 28.10 -6.89
N TYR A 129 6.04 27.69 -7.14
CA TYR A 129 6.45 26.29 -7.06
C TYR A 129 6.34 25.68 -5.67
N ALA A 130 6.93 26.35 -4.67
CA ALA A 130 7.12 25.78 -3.35
C ALA A 130 5.78 25.46 -2.66
N PRO A 131 4.76 26.35 -2.63
CA PRO A 131 3.45 26.00 -2.11
C PRO A 131 2.83 24.80 -2.82
N PHE A 132 2.85 24.79 -4.16
CA PHE A 132 2.22 23.72 -4.91
C PHE A 132 2.89 22.36 -4.69
N ALA A 133 4.22 22.31 -4.66
CA ALA A 133 4.96 21.09 -4.38
C ALA A 133 4.74 20.60 -2.93
N LEU A 134 4.53 21.52 -1.98
CA LEU A 134 4.31 21.19 -0.58
C LEU A 134 2.89 20.75 -0.26
N PHE A 135 1.91 21.38 -0.89
CA PHE A 135 0.52 21.23 -0.47
C PHE A 135 -0.31 20.35 -1.39
N ALA A 136 0.17 20.02 -2.60
CA ALA A 136 -0.49 19.01 -3.42
C ALA A 136 -0.33 17.63 -2.76
N PRO A 137 -1.42 16.96 -2.32
CA PRO A 137 -1.32 15.70 -1.58
C PRO A 137 -0.52 14.61 -2.32
N GLU A 138 -0.64 14.55 -3.65
CA GLU A 138 0.08 13.62 -4.51
C GLU A 138 1.60 13.91 -4.55
N CYS A 139 2.01 15.14 -4.23
CA CYS A 139 3.40 15.54 -4.13
C CYS A 139 3.97 15.37 -2.72
N SER A 140 3.16 15.57 -1.67
CA SER A 140 3.67 15.63 -0.30
C SER A 140 3.32 14.43 0.58
N SER A 141 2.39 13.57 0.19
CA SER A 141 1.98 12.40 0.99
C SER A 141 3.14 11.46 1.34
N ASN A 142 4.08 11.25 0.42
CA ASN A 142 5.27 10.44 0.67
C ASN A 142 6.29 11.12 1.59
N PHE A 143 6.16 12.43 1.83
CA PHE A 143 7.05 13.22 2.70
C PHE A 143 6.45 13.53 4.07
N TYR A 144 5.23 13.05 4.35
CA TYR A 144 4.58 13.28 5.63
C TYR A 144 5.29 12.55 6.76
N LEU A 145 5.21 13.13 7.96
CA LEU A 145 5.73 12.52 9.18
C LEU A 145 5.09 11.14 9.38
N GLY A 146 5.96 10.12 9.44
CA GLY A 146 5.57 8.73 9.70
C GLY A 146 5.28 7.87 8.46
N THR A 147 5.28 8.46 7.25
CA THR A 147 5.29 7.70 5.99
C THR A 147 6.71 7.18 5.71
N ILE A 148 7.18 6.24 6.52
CA ILE A 148 8.51 5.63 6.46
C ILE A 148 8.55 4.65 5.28
N ASP A 149 8.67 5.19 4.07
CA ASP A 149 8.59 4.43 2.82
C ASP A 149 9.71 4.88 1.85
N HIS A 150 10.16 3.96 0.99
CA HIS A 150 11.08 4.27 -0.11
C HIS A 150 10.46 5.20 -1.17
N HIS A 151 9.13 5.34 -1.22
CA HIS A 151 8.44 6.22 -2.16
C HIS A 151 8.91 7.69 -2.10
N ALA A 152 9.34 8.18 -0.94
CA ALA A 152 9.94 9.52 -0.81
C ALA A 152 11.25 9.63 -1.61
N PHE A 153 12.09 8.60 -1.56
CA PHE A 153 13.39 8.56 -2.20
C PHE A 153 13.26 8.40 -3.71
N ILE A 154 12.33 7.57 -4.20
CA ILE A 154 12.10 7.45 -5.64
C ILE A 154 11.57 8.75 -6.24
N GLN A 155 10.66 9.44 -5.55
CA GLN A 155 10.15 10.73 -6.02
C GLN A 155 11.27 11.77 -6.11
N LEU A 156 12.19 11.80 -5.13
CA LEU A 156 13.39 12.62 -5.20
C LEU A 156 14.33 12.18 -6.33
N ALA A 157 14.57 10.88 -6.50
CA ALA A 157 15.45 10.33 -7.53
C ALA A 157 14.94 10.68 -8.94
N VAL A 158 13.64 10.46 -9.21
CA VAL A 158 12.99 10.80 -10.46
C VAL A 158 13.07 12.31 -10.73
N PHE A 159 12.83 13.13 -9.70
CA PHE A 159 13.01 14.58 -9.79
C PHE A 159 14.42 14.99 -10.20
N LEU A 160 15.44 14.38 -9.60
CA LEU A 160 16.84 14.67 -9.93
C LEU A 160 17.25 14.10 -11.29
N LEU A 161 16.77 12.91 -11.68
CA LEU A 161 16.99 12.30 -13.00
C LEU A 161 16.42 13.21 -14.09
N ILE A 162 15.17 13.62 -13.96
CA ILE A 162 14.51 14.52 -14.92
C ILE A 162 15.21 15.89 -14.95
N SER A 163 15.58 16.43 -13.78
CA SER A 163 16.34 17.68 -13.71
C SER A 163 17.72 17.58 -14.36
N SER A 164 18.34 16.38 -14.34
CA SER A 164 19.60 16.12 -15.02
C SER A 164 19.46 16.18 -16.54
N PHE A 165 18.29 15.83 -17.10
CA PHE A 165 18.04 16.02 -18.54
C PHE A 165 18.13 17.49 -18.95
N TRP A 166 17.67 18.44 -18.13
CA TRP A 166 17.66 19.84 -18.54
C TRP A 166 18.94 20.58 -18.26
N PHE A 167 19.53 20.34 -17.09
CA PHE A 167 20.63 21.18 -16.60
C PHE A 167 21.97 20.50 -16.66
N PHE A 168 21.95 19.22 -17.05
CA PHE A 168 23.01 18.22 -17.02
C PHE A 168 24.16 18.57 -16.08
N ARG A 169 24.07 18.04 -14.87
CA ARG A 169 25.19 18.00 -13.94
C ARG A 169 25.47 16.56 -13.59
N LYS A 170 26.71 16.15 -13.88
CA LYS A 170 27.24 14.83 -13.54
C LYS A 170 26.93 14.48 -12.07
N SER A 171 27.15 15.40 -11.13
CA SER A 171 26.85 15.15 -9.71
C SER A 171 25.38 14.93 -9.40
N VAL A 172 24.47 15.69 -10.04
CA VAL A 172 23.02 15.50 -9.87
C VAL A 172 22.60 14.16 -10.46
N TYR A 173 23.12 13.80 -11.63
CA TYR A 173 22.85 12.50 -12.26
C TYR A 173 23.35 11.33 -11.41
N VAL A 174 24.59 11.40 -10.89
CA VAL A 174 25.13 10.39 -9.95
C VAL A 174 24.24 10.25 -8.72
N CYS A 175 23.87 11.37 -8.10
CA CYS A 175 23.00 11.37 -6.92
C CYS A 175 21.63 10.75 -7.24
N ALA A 176 21.07 11.07 -8.39
CA ALA A 176 19.79 10.52 -8.83
C ALA A 176 19.87 9.01 -9.07
N LEU A 177 20.93 8.52 -9.73
CA LEU A 177 21.17 7.09 -9.91
C LEU A 177 21.38 6.38 -8.57
N PHE A 178 22.14 6.97 -7.65
CA PHE A 178 22.34 6.41 -6.31
C PHE A 178 21.01 6.25 -5.57
N LEU A 179 20.21 7.30 -5.47
CA LEU A 179 18.90 7.24 -4.81
C LEU A 179 17.97 6.24 -5.50
N CYS A 180 17.95 6.23 -6.83
CA CYS A 180 17.13 5.29 -7.59
C CYS A 180 17.52 3.84 -7.25
N PHE A 181 18.77 3.47 -7.47
CA PHE A 181 19.21 2.06 -7.40
C PHE A 181 19.42 1.51 -5.99
N PHE A 182 19.71 2.35 -4.99
CA PHE A 182 20.01 1.89 -3.64
C PHE A 182 18.82 2.01 -2.68
N PHE A 183 17.83 2.87 -2.99
CA PHE A 183 16.71 3.10 -2.08
C PHE A 183 15.39 2.56 -2.59
N SER A 184 15.25 2.23 -3.88
CA SER A 184 13.95 1.95 -4.47
C SER A 184 13.97 0.72 -5.42
N PRO A 185 13.02 -0.22 -5.23
CA PRO A 185 12.82 -1.33 -6.16
C PRO A 185 12.28 -0.86 -7.52
N GLU A 186 11.59 0.30 -7.58
CA GLU A 186 11.10 0.90 -8.83
C GLU A 186 12.22 1.44 -9.73
N SER A 187 13.49 1.30 -9.32
CA SER A 187 14.64 1.63 -10.15
C SER A 187 14.62 0.96 -11.51
N MET A 188 14.11 -0.27 -11.59
CA MET A 188 13.92 -0.96 -12.86
C MET A 188 13.03 -0.15 -13.81
N VAL A 189 11.90 0.34 -13.32
CA VAL A 189 10.90 1.06 -14.10
C VAL A 189 11.43 2.43 -14.51
N PHE A 190 11.83 3.25 -13.54
CA PHE A 190 12.24 4.63 -13.82
C PHE A 190 13.60 4.74 -14.48
N GLY A 191 14.54 3.83 -14.18
CA GLY A 191 15.80 3.72 -14.88
C GLY A 191 15.58 3.34 -16.36
N THR A 192 14.69 2.40 -16.63
CA THR A 192 14.38 1.99 -18.02
C THR A 192 13.73 3.12 -18.78
N LEU A 193 12.71 3.77 -18.17
CA LEU A 193 12.07 4.95 -18.75
C LEU A 193 13.11 6.04 -19.08
N PHE A 194 14.04 6.32 -18.17
CA PHE A 194 15.12 7.28 -18.39
C PHE A 194 16.02 6.92 -19.58
N LEU A 195 16.44 5.65 -19.70
CA LEU A 195 17.25 5.20 -20.83
C LEU A 195 16.49 5.24 -22.15
N CYS A 196 15.20 4.88 -22.16
CA CYS A 196 14.34 5.01 -23.33
C CYS A 196 14.17 6.47 -23.77
N LEU A 197 13.97 7.38 -22.82
CA LEU A 197 13.93 8.82 -23.09
C LEU A 197 15.26 9.32 -23.67
N SER A 198 16.39 8.81 -23.15
CA SER A 198 17.72 9.11 -23.70
C SER A 198 17.88 8.59 -25.13
N ALA A 199 17.36 7.39 -25.44
CA ALA A 199 17.33 6.83 -26.80
C ALA A 199 16.61 7.77 -27.76
N LEU A 200 15.40 8.20 -27.40
CA LEU A 200 14.61 9.13 -28.20
C LEU A 200 15.35 10.44 -28.41
N LEU A 201 16.04 10.95 -27.37
CA LEU A 201 16.85 12.15 -27.47
C LEU A 201 17.98 12.02 -28.49
N ILE A 202 18.65 10.87 -28.52
CA ILE A 202 19.75 10.57 -29.45
C ILE A 202 19.24 10.43 -30.88
N LEU A 203 18.12 9.70 -31.05
CA LEU A 203 17.60 9.31 -32.36
C LEU A 203 16.87 10.43 -33.09
N ASN A 204 16.36 11.44 -32.38
CA ASN A 204 15.61 12.53 -33.00
C ASN A 204 16.52 13.69 -33.45
N PRO A 205 16.71 13.91 -34.76
CA PRO A 205 17.59 14.95 -35.29
C PRO A 205 17.08 16.37 -34.98
N LEU A 206 15.79 16.55 -34.68
CA LEU A 206 15.23 17.86 -34.31
C LEU A 206 15.80 18.40 -32.99
N TRP A 207 16.54 17.58 -32.24
CA TRP A 207 17.11 17.91 -30.93
C TRP A 207 18.64 18.02 -30.92
N ASP A 208 19.29 18.23 -32.07
CA ASP A 208 20.75 18.44 -32.16
C ASP A 208 21.24 19.58 -31.24
N SER A 209 20.38 20.57 -30.98
CA SER A 209 20.69 21.72 -30.12
C SER A 209 20.55 21.46 -28.62
N SER A 210 19.99 20.31 -28.21
CA SER A 210 19.75 19.98 -26.80
C SER A 210 21.06 19.92 -26.01
N PRO A 211 21.19 20.64 -24.88
CA PRO A 211 22.37 20.57 -24.01
C PRO A 211 22.68 19.14 -23.55
N PHE A 212 21.62 18.38 -23.24
CA PHE A 212 21.72 16.98 -22.84
C PHE A 212 22.38 16.12 -23.91
N ARG A 213 21.90 16.25 -25.16
CA ARG A 213 22.39 15.47 -26.28
C ARG A 213 23.84 15.79 -26.57
N LYS A 214 24.20 17.07 -26.63
CA LYS A 214 25.61 17.49 -26.78
C LYS A 214 26.51 16.87 -25.71
N GLN A 215 25.99 16.77 -24.49
CA GLN A 215 26.75 16.20 -23.40
C GLN A 215 26.86 14.67 -23.45
N LEU A 216 25.78 13.96 -23.80
CA LEU A 216 25.84 12.52 -24.07
C LEU A 216 26.82 12.20 -25.20
N PHE A 217 26.81 12.98 -26.28
CA PHE A 217 27.71 12.78 -27.41
C PHE A 217 29.18 13.07 -27.05
N SER A 218 29.44 14.05 -26.20
CA SER A 218 30.81 14.33 -25.72
C SER A 218 31.30 13.35 -24.65
N ARG A 219 30.39 12.63 -23.97
CA ARG A 219 30.69 11.69 -22.89
C ARG A 219 29.78 10.46 -22.98
N PRO A 220 29.94 9.64 -24.03
CA PRO A 220 29.02 8.54 -24.30
C PRO A 220 29.01 7.50 -23.18
N VAL A 221 30.08 7.38 -22.38
CA VAL A 221 30.16 6.48 -21.22
C VAL A 221 29.06 6.71 -20.16
N LEU A 222 28.42 7.90 -20.14
CA LEU A 222 27.40 8.23 -19.14
C LEU A 222 26.11 7.40 -19.30
N VAL A 223 25.86 6.83 -20.48
CA VAL A 223 24.72 5.91 -20.69
C VAL A 223 24.96 4.53 -20.08
N LEU A 224 26.21 4.17 -19.77
CA LEU A 224 26.56 2.89 -19.13
C LEU A 224 26.40 2.94 -17.60
N TRP A 225 26.30 4.14 -17.02
CA TRP A 225 26.28 4.32 -15.57
C TRP A 225 25.09 3.66 -14.87
N PRO A 226 23.86 3.65 -15.39
CA PRO A 226 22.78 2.90 -14.77
C PRO A 226 23.13 1.41 -14.60
N GLY A 227 23.82 0.80 -15.58
CA GLY A 227 24.33 -0.57 -15.47
C GLY A 227 25.35 -0.72 -14.34
N CYS A 228 26.33 0.18 -14.25
CA CYS A 228 27.32 0.16 -13.18
C CYS A 228 26.70 0.36 -11.79
N PHE A 229 25.79 1.34 -11.63
CA PHE A 229 25.10 1.60 -10.36
C PHE A 229 24.21 0.43 -9.96
N SER A 230 23.51 -0.18 -10.92
CA SER A 230 22.72 -1.40 -10.70
C SER A 230 23.60 -2.55 -10.21
N PHE A 231 24.76 -2.77 -10.84
CA PHE A 231 25.72 -3.82 -10.43
C PHE A 231 26.26 -3.60 -9.02
N VAL A 232 26.71 -2.38 -8.70
CA VAL A 232 27.21 -2.05 -7.35
C VAL A 232 26.10 -2.18 -6.31
N SER A 233 24.89 -1.68 -6.63
CA SER A 233 23.73 -1.80 -5.75
C SER A 233 23.38 -3.28 -5.49
N TYR A 234 23.40 -4.12 -6.52
CA TYR A 234 23.18 -5.56 -6.36
C TYR A 234 24.23 -6.21 -5.44
N GLY A 235 25.52 -5.92 -5.65
CA GLY A 235 26.58 -6.41 -4.77
C GLY A 235 26.40 -5.96 -3.32
N VAL A 236 26.02 -4.70 -3.08
CA VAL A 236 25.72 -4.19 -1.74
C VAL A 236 24.49 -4.85 -1.14
N HIS A 237 23.42 -5.04 -1.92
CA HIS A 237 22.20 -5.74 -1.50
C HIS A 237 22.52 -7.15 -0.99
N TRP A 238 23.28 -7.92 -1.78
CA TRP A 238 23.71 -9.29 -1.43
C TRP A 238 24.67 -9.32 -0.23
N LEU A 239 25.54 -8.33 -0.08
CA LEU A 239 26.44 -8.24 1.07
C LEU A 239 25.70 -7.95 2.38
N LEU A 240 24.63 -7.14 2.32
CA LEU A 240 23.79 -6.79 3.47
C LEU A 240 22.78 -7.87 3.83
N GLU A 241 22.49 -8.80 2.93
CA GLU A 241 21.50 -9.85 3.16
C GLU A 241 21.92 -10.80 4.31
N LEU A 242 20.97 -11.11 5.19
CA LEU A 242 21.11 -12.05 6.31
C LEU A 242 21.15 -13.49 5.80
N GLU A 243 20.14 -13.88 5.02
CA GLU A 243 20.04 -15.18 4.36
C GLU A 243 20.37 -15.03 2.88
N ARG A 244 21.64 -15.25 2.52
CA ARG A 244 22.13 -14.96 1.17
C ARG A 244 21.39 -15.79 0.14
N THR A 245 20.73 -15.08 -0.77
CA THR A 245 20.25 -15.63 -2.02
C THR A 245 21.42 -16.00 -2.92
N ASP A 246 21.16 -16.86 -3.91
CA ASP A 246 22.14 -17.17 -4.93
C ASP A 246 22.54 -15.87 -5.68
N PHE A 247 23.84 -15.60 -5.73
CA PHE A 247 24.41 -14.46 -6.43
C PHE A 247 24.17 -14.51 -7.96
N PHE A 248 23.84 -15.68 -8.49
CA PHE A 248 23.47 -15.85 -9.89
C PHE A 248 21.97 -15.98 -10.10
N SER A 249 21.17 -15.72 -9.07
CA SER A 249 19.71 -15.67 -9.21
C SER A 249 19.30 -14.65 -10.27
N PHE A 250 18.29 -15.01 -11.05
CA PHE A 250 17.79 -14.22 -12.16
C PHE A 250 16.29 -13.94 -11.95
N SER A 251 16.00 -12.87 -11.21
CA SER A 251 14.65 -12.43 -10.87
C SER A 251 14.46 -10.96 -11.20
N VAL A 252 13.32 -10.65 -11.78
CA VAL A 252 12.94 -9.26 -12.10
C VAL A 252 12.40 -8.55 -10.86
N LEU A 253 11.78 -9.30 -9.96
CA LEU A 253 11.04 -8.76 -8.82
C LEU A 253 11.93 -8.51 -7.63
N HIS A 254 12.84 -9.44 -7.38
CA HIS A 254 13.86 -9.30 -6.35
C HIS A 254 15.13 -8.76 -6.97
N LYS A 255 15.94 -8.08 -6.15
CA LYS A 255 17.24 -7.59 -6.60
C LYS A 255 18.12 -8.79 -6.95
N SER A 256 18.53 -8.88 -8.21
CA SER A 256 19.21 -10.05 -8.75
C SER A 256 20.21 -9.66 -9.86
N LEU A 257 20.81 -10.64 -10.53
CA LEU A 257 21.69 -10.40 -11.67
C LEU A 257 20.93 -9.86 -12.90
N PHE A 258 19.60 -9.98 -12.94
CA PHE A 258 18.78 -9.43 -14.03
C PHE A 258 18.94 -7.92 -14.19
N GLN A 259 18.82 -7.14 -13.10
CA GLN A 259 18.81 -5.68 -13.20
C GLN A 259 20.15 -5.13 -13.72
N PRO A 260 21.33 -5.57 -13.24
CA PRO A 260 22.61 -5.14 -13.79
C PRO A 260 22.77 -5.48 -15.29
N VAL A 261 22.41 -6.70 -15.69
CA VAL A 261 22.48 -7.14 -17.09
C VAL A 261 21.54 -6.32 -17.99
N TRP A 262 20.30 -6.12 -17.54
CA TRP A 262 19.30 -5.30 -18.23
C TRP A 262 19.81 -3.87 -18.47
N PHE A 263 20.25 -3.19 -17.41
CA PHE A 263 20.71 -1.80 -17.52
C PHE A 263 22.02 -1.64 -18.28
N LEU A 264 22.94 -2.60 -18.16
CA LEU A 264 24.17 -2.58 -18.95
C LEU A 264 23.86 -2.77 -20.44
N SER A 265 22.96 -3.71 -20.78
CA SER A 265 22.57 -3.96 -22.18
C SER A 265 21.91 -2.73 -22.82
N LEU A 266 20.98 -2.07 -22.10
CA LEU A 266 20.38 -0.80 -22.55
C LEU A 266 21.43 0.30 -22.72
N GLY A 267 22.38 0.40 -21.80
CA GLY A 267 23.50 1.33 -21.92
C GLY A 267 24.34 1.07 -23.17
N VAL A 268 24.73 -0.19 -23.42
CA VAL A 268 25.51 -0.57 -24.61
C VAL A 268 24.75 -0.23 -25.89
N LEU A 269 23.45 -0.52 -25.95
CA LEU A 269 22.61 -0.14 -27.09
C LEU A 269 22.66 1.37 -27.36
N LEU A 270 22.50 2.19 -26.32
CA LEU A 270 22.55 3.65 -26.46
C LEU A 270 23.93 4.15 -26.87
N TRP A 271 24.99 3.54 -26.32
CA TRP A 271 26.36 3.86 -26.69
C TRP A 271 26.60 3.56 -28.18
N LEU A 272 26.10 2.42 -28.68
CA LEU A 272 26.14 2.07 -30.10
C LEU A 272 25.34 3.06 -30.96
N TYR A 273 24.17 3.53 -30.51
CA TYR A 273 23.42 4.57 -31.23
C TYR A 273 24.21 5.87 -31.35
N ILE A 274 24.87 6.32 -30.27
CA ILE A 274 25.72 7.52 -30.29
C ILE A 274 26.89 7.31 -31.27
N TRP A 275 27.56 6.16 -31.19
CA TRP A 275 28.69 5.82 -32.07
C TRP A 275 28.29 5.77 -33.55
N LEU A 276 27.16 5.12 -33.87
CA LEU A 276 26.63 5.05 -35.23
C LEU A 276 26.28 6.44 -35.76
N TYR A 277 25.64 7.27 -34.94
CA TYR A 277 25.29 8.65 -35.31
C TYR A 277 26.55 9.49 -35.59
N GLN A 278 27.62 9.32 -34.79
CA GLN A 278 28.89 10.01 -35.00
C GLN A 278 29.65 9.52 -36.25
N SER A 279 29.53 8.23 -36.57
CA SER A 279 30.31 7.57 -37.63
C SER A 279 29.70 7.68 -39.04
N HIS A 280 28.42 8.04 -39.15
CA HIS A 280 27.72 8.05 -40.44
C HIS A 280 27.15 9.41 -40.82
N LYS A 281 27.58 9.94 -41.97
CA LYS A 281 27.05 11.18 -42.55
C LYS A 281 25.70 11.00 -43.26
N SER A 282 25.35 9.78 -43.69
CA SER A 282 24.12 9.50 -44.43
C SER A 282 23.01 8.97 -43.53
N ASN A 283 21.88 9.67 -43.48
CA ASN A 283 20.70 9.31 -42.68
C ASN A 283 20.13 7.92 -43.05
N LYS A 284 20.18 7.51 -44.34
CA LYS A 284 19.64 6.20 -44.77
C LYS A 284 20.45 5.03 -44.21
N VAL A 285 21.78 5.11 -44.30
CA VAL A 285 22.69 4.08 -43.78
C VAL A 285 22.60 4.02 -42.26
N LEU A 286 22.56 5.19 -41.61
CA LEU A 286 22.38 5.30 -40.16
C LEU A 286 21.09 4.62 -39.69
N PHE A 287 19.96 4.92 -40.36
CA PHE A 287 18.66 4.34 -40.02
C PHE A 287 18.64 2.81 -40.14
N GLY A 288 19.15 2.27 -41.25
CA GLY A 288 19.23 0.80 -41.44
C GLY A 288 20.07 0.12 -40.35
N LYS A 289 21.20 0.73 -39.95
CA LYS A 289 22.05 0.20 -38.86
C LYS A 289 21.36 0.30 -37.49
N ILE A 290 20.65 1.38 -37.20
CA ILE A 290 19.88 1.52 -35.95
C ILE A 290 18.82 0.42 -35.86
N ILE A 291 18.07 0.17 -36.94
CA ILE A 291 17.08 -0.93 -36.97
C ILE A 291 17.74 -2.28 -36.72
N LEU A 292 18.84 -2.57 -37.40
CA LEU A 292 19.55 -3.84 -37.23
C LEU A 292 20.01 -4.04 -35.78
N VAL A 293 20.64 -3.03 -35.18
CA VAL A 293 21.07 -3.09 -33.77
C VAL A 293 19.86 -3.20 -32.84
N SER A 294 18.77 -2.47 -33.09
CA SER A 294 17.52 -2.59 -32.33
C SER A 294 16.96 -4.00 -32.36
N LEU A 295 17.00 -4.65 -33.51
CA LEU A 295 16.47 -6.00 -33.72
C LEU A 295 17.32 -7.04 -32.97
N VAL A 296 18.66 -6.92 -33.03
CA VAL A 296 19.56 -7.79 -32.26
C VAL A 296 19.29 -7.68 -30.77
N PHE A 297 19.20 -6.46 -30.23
CA PHE A 297 18.88 -6.27 -28.82
C PHE A 297 17.46 -6.71 -28.47
N GLY A 298 16.49 -6.53 -29.38
CA GLY A 298 15.13 -7.01 -29.21
C GLY A 298 15.04 -8.53 -29.05
N VAL A 299 15.81 -9.28 -29.85
CA VAL A 299 15.90 -10.74 -29.74
C VAL A 299 16.58 -11.14 -28.42
N LEU A 300 17.70 -10.52 -28.07
CA LEU A 300 18.41 -10.79 -26.81
C LEU A 300 17.55 -10.50 -25.59
N TRP A 301 16.83 -9.38 -25.59
CA TRP A 301 15.89 -9.04 -24.53
C TRP A 301 14.72 -10.01 -24.50
N GLY A 302 14.14 -10.37 -25.64
CA GLY A 302 13.09 -11.39 -25.71
C GLY A 302 13.50 -12.69 -25.02
N PHE A 303 14.74 -13.14 -25.23
CA PHE A 303 15.31 -14.28 -24.52
C PHE A 303 15.47 -14.02 -23.01
N LEU A 304 16.00 -12.87 -22.60
CA LEU A 304 16.14 -12.51 -21.18
C LEU A 304 14.79 -12.43 -20.44
N PHE A 305 13.74 -11.87 -21.07
CA PHE A 305 12.38 -11.82 -20.51
C PHE A 305 11.72 -13.21 -20.46
N TRP A 306 12.03 -14.08 -21.41
CA TRP A 306 11.57 -15.47 -21.43
C TRP A 306 12.22 -16.28 -20.30
N GLU A 307 13.55 -16.30 -20.22
CA GLU A 307 14.31 -17.07 -19.22
C GLU A 307 14.06 -16.60 -17.78
N SER A 308 13.81 -15.30 -17.58
CA SER A 308 13.47 -14.77 -16.24
C SER A 308 12.04 -15.07 -15.79
N GLY A 309 11.20 -15.67 -16.64
CA GLY A 309 9.77 -15.86 -16.39
C GLY A 309 8.96 -14.55 -16.39
N MET A 310 9.58 -13.41 -16.70
CA MET A 310 8.93 -12.10 -16.65
C MET A 310 7.83 -11.96 -17.69
N LEU A 311 7.99 -12.57 -18.87
CA LEU A 311 6.96 -12.51 -19.90
C LEU A 311 5.65 -13.10 -19.40
N ASP A 312 5.71 -14.27 -18.74
CA ASP A 312 4.54 -14.91 -18.14
C ASP A 312 3.93 -14.06 -17.03
N LEU A 313 4.77 -13.45 -16.18
CA LEU A 313 4.31 -12.53 -15.13
C LEU A 313 3.60 -11.28 -15.70
N ILE A 314 4.16 -10.65 -16.73
CA ILE A 314 3.55 -9.51 -17.42
C ILE A 314 2.22 -9.92 -18.04
N ILE A 315 2.20 -11.04 -18.78
CA ILE A 315 1.00 -11.56 -19.41
C ILE A 315 -0.07 -11.80 -18.34
N LYS A 316 0.23 -12.59 -17.29
CA LYS A 316 -0.70 -12.85 -16.18
C LYS A 316 -1.20 -11.58 -15.51
N ARG A 317 -0.33 -10.58 -15.31
CA ARG A 317 -0.71 -9.30 -14.71
C ARG A 317 -1.72 -8.53 -15.56
N PHE A 318 -1.61 -8.55 -16.89
CA PHE A 318 -2.51 -7.84 -17.79
C PHE A 318 -3.69 -8.69 -18.31
N SER A 319 -3.58 -10.01 -18.30
CA SER A 319 -4.56 -10.94 -18.86
C SER A 319 -5.54 -11.51 -17.83
N ASN A 320 -5.27 -11.39 -16.52
CA ASN A 320 -6.13 -11.96 -15.48
C ASN A 320 -7.22 -10.95 -15.04
N PRO A 321 -8.49 -11.10 -15.49
CA PRO A 321 -9.58 -10.23 -15.07
C PRO A 321 -9.99 -10.43 -13.61
N SER A 322 -9.60 -11.55 -13.00
CA SER A 322 -9.96 -11.92 -11.62
C SER A 322 -9.02 -11.33 -10.56
N ARG A 323 -7.95 -10.64 -10.99
CA ARG A 323 -6.94 -10.09 -10.08
C ARG A 323 -7.53 -9.16 -9.04
N LEU A 324 -6.98 -9.21 -7.83
CA LEU A 324 -7.31 -8.26 -6.76
C LEU A 324 -7.17 -6.82 -7.27
N PHE A 325 -8.23 -6.02 -7.10
CA PHE A 325 -8.18 -4.60 -7.41
C PHE A 325 -7.31 -3.87 -6.39
N VAL A 326 -6.08 -3.56 -6.77
CA VAL A 326 -5.21 -2.65 -6.02
C VAL A 326 -5.40 -1.24 -6.58
N ALA A 327 -5.90 -0.33 -5.73
CA ALA A 327 -6.18 1.04 -6.16
C ALA A 327 -4.96 1.72 -6.76
N GLU A 328 -3.76 1.41 -6.25
CA GLU A 328 -2.50 1.97 -6.74
C GLU A 328 -2.07 1.50 -8.14
N GLU A 329 -2.49 0.31 -8.55
CA GLU A 329 -2.19 -0.30 -9.85
C GLU A 329 -3.25 0.04 -10.91
N SER A 330 -4.30 0.75 -10.52
CA SER A 330 -5.33 1.16 -11.45
C SER A 330 -4.88 2.35 -12.29
N SER A 331 -5.33 2.41 -13.54
CA SER A 331 -5.18 3.63 -14.31
C SER A 331 -6.18 4.67 -13.78
N PRO A 332 -5.72 5.90 -13.51
CA PRO A 332 -6.61 7.00 -13.16
C PRO A 332 -7.69 7.33 -14.19
N LEU A 333 -7.54 6.91 -15.45
CA LEU A 333 -8.55 7.16 -16.49
C LEU A 333 -9.84 6.36 -16.27
N PHE A 334 -9.73 5.20 -15.63
CA PHE A 334 -10.86 4.27 -15.48
C PHE A 334 -11.51 4.36 -14.09
N PHE A 335 -11.11 5.31 -13.25
CA PHE A 335 -11.70 5.45 -11.91
C PHE A 335 -13.04 6.21 -11.99
N PRO A 336 -14.19 5.53 -11.73
CA PRO A 336 -15.52 6.09 -12.03
C PRO A 336 -16.04 7.09 -10.97
N SER A 337 -15.31 7.30 -9.88
CA SER A 337 -15.75 8.15 -8.77
C SER A 337 -15.04 9.51 -8.75
N PHE A 338 -15.79 10.59 -8.52
CA PHE A 338 -15.29 11.94 -8.19
C PHE A 338 -14.51 11.96 -6.85
N THR A 339 -13.39 11.27 -6.78
CA THR A 339 -12.46 11.35 -5.66
C THR A 339 -11.58 12.60 -5.80
N ARG A 340 -10.92 13.02 -4.71
CA ARG A 340 -9.92 14.10 -4.77
C ARG A 340 -8.86 13.82 -5.84
N SER A 341 -8.42 12.56 -5.96
CA SER A 341 -7.45 12.14 -6.98
C SER A 341 -7.99 12.31 -8.41
N PHE A 342 -9.27 12.01 -8.66
CA PHE A 342 -9.94 12.24 -9.95
C PHE A 342 -9.79 13.68 -10.46
N LEU A 343 -9.88 14.62 -9.53
CA LEU A 343 -9.79 16.04 -9.82
C LEU A 343 -8.35 16.46 -10.19
N HIS A 344 -7.33 15.86 -9.54
CA HIS A 344 -5.93 16.02 -9.92
C HIS A 344 -5.64 15.42 -11.30
N TYR A 345 -6.26 14.28 -11.66
CA TYR A 345 -6.13 13.70 -13.00
C TYR A 345 -6.61 14.60 -14.12
N LYS A 346 -7.73 15.31 -13.92
CA LYS A 346 -8.21 16.29 -14.91
C LYS A 346 -7.20 17.41 -15.11
N LEU A 347 -6.54 17.88 -14.06
CA LEU A 347 -5.44 18.83 -14.20
C LEU A 347 -4.28 18.23 -15.00
N TYR A 348 -3.91 16.98 -14.72
CA TYR A 348 -2.84 16.31 -15.47
C TYR A 348 -3.18 16.08 -16.95
N LEU A 349 -4.45 15.86 -17.29
CA LEU A 349 -4.91 15.77 -18.67
C LEU A 349 -4.89 17.13 -19.38
N ILE A 350 -5.36 18.19 -18.71
CA ILE A 350 -5.23 19.57 -19.21
C ILE A 350 -3.75 19.89 -19.43
N TYR A 351 -2.92 19.45 -18.51
CA TYR A 351 -1.49 19.65 -18.54
C TYR A 351 -0.79 18.89 -19.67
N LEU A 352 -1.16 17.63 -19.89
CA LEU A 352 -0.73 16.84 -21.03
C LEU A 352 -1.14 17.53 -22.34
N ALA A 353 -2.39 17.96 -22.44
CA ALA A 353 -2.89 18.68 -23.62
C ALA A 353 -2.10 19.97 -23.88
N LEU A 354 -1.83 20.77 -22.84
CA LEU A 354 -1.01 21.98 -22.95
C LEU A 354 0.42 21.65 -23.38
N SER A 355 1.01 20.60 -22.81
CA SER A 355 2.38 20.16 -23.11
C SER A 355 2.50 19.68 -24.55
N VAL A 356 1.54 18.89 -25.03
CA VAL A 356 1.43 18.46 -26.42
C VAL A 356 1.24 19.67 -27.34
N PHE A 357 0.37 20.62 -26.99
CA PHE A 357 0.18 21.85 -27.75
C PHE A 357 1.48 22.67 -27.86
N LEU A 358 2.21 22.83 -26.76
CA LEU A 358 3.50 23.53 -26.75
C LEU A 358 4.58 22.76 -27.52
N ALA A 359 4.59 21.43 -27.44
CA ALA A 359 5.46 20.57 -28.24
C ALA A 359 5.20 20.81 -29.73
N VAL A 360 3.94 20.69 -30.18
CA VAL A 360 3.50 20.92 -31.57
C VAL A 360 3.85 22.34 -32.01
N LYS A 361 3.56 23.36 -31.18
CA LYS A 361 3.87 24.76 -31.49
C LYS A 361 5.38 25.00 -31.66
N SER A 362 6.20 24.34 -30.84
CA SER A 362 7.66 24.37 -30.98
C SER A 362 8.18 23.53 -32.15
N ARG A 363 7.29 22.90 -32.94
CA ARG A 363 7.60 21.88 -33.95
C ARG A 363 8.48 20.77 -33.38
N PHE A 364 8.18 20.38 -32.14
CA PHE A 364 8.94 19.43 -31.35
C PHE A 364 10.42 19.78 -31.20
N ARG A 365 10.85 21.04 -31.35
CA ARG A 365 12.26 21.42 -31.17
C ARG A 365 12.70 21.49 -29.71
N ASP A 366 11.75 21.65 -28.79
CA ASP A 366 12.04 21.68 -27.36
C ASP A 366 11.77 20.28 -26.75
N PRO A 367 12.82 19.48 -26.48
CA PRO A 367 12.66 18.09 -26.01
C PRO A 367 11.92 17.98 -24.68
N LYS A 368 11.88 19.07 -23.88
CA LYS A 368 11.26 19.04 -22.55
C LYS A 368 9.78 18.67 -22.61
N TRP A 369 9.05 19.12 -23.64
CA TRP A 369 7.61 18.86 -23.76
C TRP A 369 7.29 17.43 -24.19
N VAL A 370 8.21 16.78 -24.92
CA VAL A 370 8.05 15.37 -25.31
C VAL A 370 8.39 14.45 -24.15
N VAL A 371 9.53 14.66 -23.50
CA VAL A 371 9.92 13.92 -22.28
C VAL A 371 8.80 13.95 -21.25
N LEU A 372 8.23 15.13 -21.05
CA LEU A 372 7.12 15.35 -20.16
C LEU A 372 5.85 14.62 -20.56
N SER A 373 5.45 14.71 -21.83
CA SER A 373 4.26 13.99 -22.32
C SER A 373 4.41 12.49 -22.10
N MET A 374 5.59 11.93 -22.32
CA MET A 374 5.86 10.51 -22.06
C MET A 374 5.83 10.16 -20.57
N VAL A 375 6.40 11.02 -19.72
CA VAL A 375 6.36 10.85 -18.26
C VAL A 375 4.91 10.90 -17.77
N ILE A 376 4.08 11.81 -18.27
CA ILE A 376 2.65 11.87 -17.92
C ILE A 376 1.92 10.62 -18.42
N LEU A 377 2.11 10.22 -19.69
CA LEU A 377 1.49 9.03 -20.26
C LEU A 377 1.85 7.78 -19.45
N PHE A 378 3.10 7.69 -19.01
CA PHE A 378 3.57 6.64 -18.13
C PHE A 378 2.85 6.71 -16.77
N GLY A 379 2.78 7.87 -16.12
CA GLY A 379 2.05 8.03 -14.86
C GLY A 379 0.54 7.80 -14.95
N ILE A 380 -0.06 7.98 -16.14
CA ILE A 380 -1.49 7.68 -16.37
C ILE A 380 -1.76 6.17 -16.44
N THR A 381 -0.74 5.32 -16.57
CA THR A 381 -0.94 3.86 -16.56
C THR A 381 -1.30 3.34 -15.16
N GLU A 382 -0.66 3.84 -14.11
CA GLU A 382 -0.89 3.43 -12.73
C GLU A 382 -0.77 4.63 -11.76
N MET A 383 -1.69 4.73 -10.80
CA MET A 383 -1.70 5.76 -9.76
C MET A 383 -0.35 5.87 -9.02
N ARG A 384 0.30 4.73 -8.76
CA ARG A 384 1.60 4.70 -8.06
C ARG A 384 2.71 5.42 -8.83
N PHE A 385 2.78 5.23 -10.14
CA PHE A 385 3.75 5.92 -10.97
C PHE A 385 3.47 7.41 -11.03
N LEU A 386 2.20 7.80 -11.00
CA LEU A 386 1.86 9.20 -10.95
C LEU A 386 2.34 9.89 -9.67
N LYS A 387 2.18 9.25 -8.51
CA LYS A 387 2.72 9.76 -7.24
C LYS A 387 4.23 9.99 -7.34
N ALA A 388 4.97 9.05 -7.93
CA ALA A 388 6.43 9.16 -8.09
C ALA A 388 6.87 10.31 -9.01
N ILE A 389 6.07 10.66 -10.03
CA ILE A 389 6.41 11.74 -10.99
C ILE A 389 5.76 13.09 -10.63
N SER A 390 4.91 13.15 -9.61
CA SER A 390 4.05 14.31 -9.30
C SER A 390 4.86 15.60 -9.05
N THR A 391 5.98 15.52 -8.33
CA THR A 391 6.90 16.65 -8.10
C THR A 391 7.46 17.21 -9.41
N CYS A 392 7.79 16.32 -10.36
CA CYS A 392 8.23 16.73 -11.68
C CYS A 392 7.12 17.44 -12.42
N MET A 393 5.91 16.87 -12.43
CA MET A 393 4.76 17.50 -13.09
C MET A 393 4.51 18.91 -12.56
N MET A 394 4.69 19.14 -11.27
CA MET A 394 4.57 20.47 -10.70
C MET A 394 5.68 21.43 -11.17
N LEU A 395 6.93 20.94 -11.26
CA LEU A 395 8.03 21.70 -11.87
C LEU A 395 7.65 22.16 -13.28
N PHE A 396 6.99 21.32 -14.04
CA PHE A 396 6.64 21.68 -15.39
C PHE A 396 5.35 22.49 -15.53
N PHE A 397 4.40 22.32 -14.61
CA PHE A 397 3.15 23.09 -14.58
C PHE A 397 3.45 24.58 -14.50
N VAL A 398 4.22 25.00 -13.51
CA VAL A 398 4.60 26.41 -13.35
C VAL A 398 5.53 26.87 -14.49
N GLN A 399 6.34 25.98 -15.06
CA GLN A 399 7.14 26.29 -16.25
C GLN A 399 6.22 26.61 -17.44
N GLY A 400 5.12 25.85 -17.60
CA GLY A 400 4.04 26.16 -18.53
C GLY A 400 3.38 27.50 -18.23
N CYS A 401 3.01 27.77 -16.98
CA CYS A 401 2.47 29.07 -16.56
C CYS A 401 3.43 30.23 -16.87
N ARG A 402 4.74 30.03 -16.68
CA ARG A 402 5.77 31.00 -17.02
C ARG A 402 5.82 31.25 -18.51
N ASP A 403 5.85 30.20 -19.31
CA ASP A 403 5.96 30.33 -20.77
C ASP A 403 4.70 30.98 -21.36
N VAL A 404 3.53 30.62 -20.83
CA VAL A 404 2.24 31.26 -21.13
C VAL A 404 2.23 32.74 -20.71
N TRP A 405 2.65 33.07 -19.48
CA TRP A 405 2.79 34.45 -19.02
C TRP A 405 3.71 35.25 -19.92
N ARG A 406 4.83 34.65 -20.36
CA ARG A 406 5.79 35.29 -21.26
C ARG A 406 5.14 35.62 -22.60
N LEU A 407 4.42 34.67 -23.20
CA LEU A 407 3.68 34.86 -24.45
C LEU A 407 2.63 35.99 -24.33
N VAL A 408 1.94 36.07 -23.19
CA VAL A 408 1.01 37.18 -22.89
C VAL A 408 1.74 38.50 -22.78
N SER A 409 2.81 38.56 -21.98
CA SER A 409 3.56 39.80 -21.73
C SER A 409 4.26 40.35 -22.98
N MET A 410 4.58 39.50 -23.96
CA MET A 410 5.17 39.90 -25.24
C MET A 410 4.13 40.35 -26.28
N GLY A 411 2.84 40.42 -25.93
CA GLY A 411 1.78 40.83 -26.86
C GLY A 411 1.51 39.83 -28.01
N GLN A 412 2.10 38.63 -27.95
CA GLN A 412 1.96 37.61 -29.00
C GLN A 412 0.59 36.90 -28.99
N LEU A 413 -0.21 37.12 -27.95
CA LEU A 413 -1.59 36.69 -27.85
C LEU A 413 -2.51 37.89 -28.07
N LYS A 414 -3.41 37.80 -29.06
CA LYS A 414 -4.49 38.78 -29.27
C LYS A 414 -5.26 39.00 -27.95
N ARG A 415 -5.93 40.15 -27.77
CA ARG A 415 -6.73 40.48 -26.56
C ARG A 415 -7.59 39.32 -26.02
N LYS A 416 -8.25 38.54 -26.90
CA LYS A 416 -9.04 37.36 -26.52
C LYS A 416 -8.19 36.23 -25.87
N GLY A 417 -6.95 36.05 -26.32
CA GLY A 417 -6.00 35.10 -25.74
C GLY A 417 -5.45 35.54 -24.37
N VAL A 418 -5.36 36.85 -24.10
CA VAL A 418 -4.96 37.38 -22.79
C VAL A 418 -6.04 37.09 -21.74
N LEU A 419 -7.31 37.36 -22.07
CA LEU A 419 -8.44 37.06 -21.17
C LEU A 419 -8.55 35.56 -20.88
N PHE A 420 -8.50 34.72 -21.92
CA PHE A 420 -8.51 33.26 -21.75
C PHE A 420 -7.37 32.78 -20.85
N THR A 421 -6.17 33.33 -21.03
CA THR A 421 -5.01 32.99 -20.22
C THR A 421 -5.15 33.42 -18.77
N GLN A 422 -5.65 34.62 -18.51
CA GLN A 422 -5.90 35.12 -17.15
C GLN A 422 -6.97 34.30 -16.45
N VAL A 423 -8.08 33.99 -17.14
CA VAL A 423 -9.14 33.12 -16.60
C VAL A 423 -8.60 31.72 -16.30
N LEU A 424 -7.80 31.14 -17.18
CA LEU A 424 -7.16 29.84 -16.95
C LEU A 424 -6.20 29.89 -15.75
N LEU A 425 -5.35 30.91 -15.66
CA LEU A 425 -4.40 31.05 -14.56
C LEU A 425 -5.13 31.23 -13.23
N THR A 426 -6.14 32.10 -13.18
CA THR A 426 -6.96 32.34 -11.99
C THR A 426 -7.76 31.10 -11.62
N ALA A 427 -8.36 30.40 -12.59
CA ALA A 427 -9.06 29.15 -12.33
C ALA A 427 -8.12 28.10 -11.73
N VAL A 428 -6.92 27.94 -12.26
CA VAL A 428 -5.94 26.97 -11.71
C VAL A 428 -5.42 27.40 -10.34
N MET A 429 -5.19 28.70 -10.12
CA MET A 429 -4.76 29.22 -8.81
C MET A 429 -5.85 29.08 -7.74
N SER A 430 -7.09 29.48 -8.06
CA SER A 430 -8.24 29.33 -7.17
C SER A 430 -8.52 27.87 -6.88
N PHE A 431 -8.38 27.00 -7.88
CA PHE A 431 -8.52 25.57 -7.70
C PHE A 431 -7.43 24.98 -6.81
N ALA A 432 -6.17 25.37 -7.00
CA ALA A 432 -5.08 24.95 -6.14
C ALA A 432 -5.31 25.39 -4.69
N LEU A 433 -5.80 26.63 -4.48
CA LEU A 433 -6.22 27.12 -3.17
C LEU A 433 -7.36 26.28 -2.58
N ILE A 434 -8.35 25.91 -3.39
CA ILE A 434 -9.45 25.03 -3.00
C ILE A 434 -8.93 23.65 -2.62
N GLN A 435 -7.84 23.13 -3.20
CA GLN A 435 -7.22 21.86 -2.77
C GLN A 435 -6.51 21.95 -1.41
N LEU A 436 -6.04 23.14 -0.99
CA LEU A 436 -5.40 23.35 0.31
C LEU A 436 -6.37 23.14 1.48
N LEU A 437 -7.67 23.39 1.25
CA LEU A 437 -8.71 23.37 2.29
C LEU A 437 -9.12 21.93 2.72
N PRO A 438 -9.37 20.96 1.80
CA PRO A 438 -9.75 19.60 2.14
C PRO A 438 -8.60 18.71 2.63
N ALA A 439 -7.35 19.00 2.29
CA ALA A 439 -6.18 18.19 2.69
C ALA A 439 -6.05 18.03 4.23
N ARG A 440 -6.71 18.90 5.01
CA ARG A 440 -6.74 18.86 6.48
C ARG A 440 -7.81 17.94 7.09
N LEU A 441 -8.80 17.49 6.33
CA LEU A 441 -9.80 16.56 6.80
C LEU A 441 -9.39 15.16 6.35
N ALA A 442 -8.88 14.34 7.27
CA ALA A 442 -8.79 12.90 7.02
C ALA A 442 -10.15 12.44 6.60
N SER A 443 -10.11 11.49 5.68
CA SER A 443 -11.26 10.64 5.51
C SER A 443 -11.62 10.02 6.87
N ARG A 444 -12.91 9.95 7.17
CA ARG A 444 -13.40 9.20 8.33
C ARG A 444 -12.77 7.80 8.42
N THR A 445 -12.52 7.18 7.26
CA THR A 445 -11.88 5.87 7.09
C THR A 445 -10.48 5.78 7.67
N GLU A 446 -9.64 6.81 7.49
CA GLU A 446 -8.26 6.82 8.02
C GLU A 446 -8.25 6.87 9.55
N ARG A 447 -9.11 7.69 10.17
CA ARG A 447 -9.27 7.71 11.63
C ARG A 447 -9.78 6.39 12.19
N GLU A 448 -10.71 5.76 11.48
CA GLU A 448 -11.22 4.44 11.85
C GLU A 448 -10.13 3.36 11.75
N PHE A 449 -9.29 3.41 10.71
CA PHE A 449 -8.14 2.51 10.57
C PHE A 449 -7.13 2.68 11.72
N LEU A 450 -6.72 3.91 12.01
CA LEU A 450 -5.78 4.23 13.11
C LEU A 450 -6.28 3.73 14.47
N HIS A 451 -7.57 3.88 14.73
CA HIS A 451 -8.18 3.35 15.96
C HIS A 451 -8.00 1.83 16.06
N ILE A 452 -8.19 1.14 14.95
CA ILE A 452 -8.16 -0.33 14.89
C ILE A 452 -6.75 -0.87 15.00
N VAL A 453 -5.76 -0.17 14.43
CA VAL A 453 -4.35 -0.46 14.66
C VAL A 453 -3.99 -0.25 16.15
N GLY A 454 -4.51 0.80 16.79
CA GLY A 454 -4.34 1.02 18.23
C GLY A 454 -4.98 -0.06 19.11
N GLU A 455 -6.16 -0.56 18.73
CA GLU A 455 -6.79 -1.71 19.38
C GLU A 455 -5.98 -3.00 19.20
N LEU A 456 -5.46 -3.24 17.99
CA LEU A 456 -4.58 -4.38 17.68
C LEU A 456 -3.31 -4.36 18.54
N GLU A 457 -2.63 -3.22 18.62
CA GLU A 457 -1.45 -3.06 19.48
C GLU A 457 -1.80 -3.35 20.95
N SER A 458 -2.89 -2.77 21.43
CA SER A 458 -3.36 -2.95 22.82
C SER A 458 -3.70 -4.42 23.12
N TRP A 459 -4.35 -5.09 22.17
CA TRP A 459 -4.65 -6.53 22.28
C TRP A 459 -3.37 -7.37 22.31
N SER A 460 -2.41 -7.10 21.42
CA SER A 460 -1.15 -7.84 21.37
C SER A 460 -0.37 -7.71 22.68
N LYS A 461 -0.26 -6.50 23.24
CA LYS A 461 0.38 -6.22 24.53
C LYS A 461 -0.26 -7.00 25.69
N ARG A 462 -1.60 -7.07 25.74
CA ARG A 462 -2.33 -7.77 26.82
C ARG A 462 -2.17 -9.28 26.76
N ASN A 463 -2.18 -9.86 25.56
CA ASN A 463 -2.23 -11.31 25.41
C ASN A 463 -0.83 -11.96 25.44
N GLN A 464 0.26 -11.19 25.62
CA GLN A 464 1.65 -11.67 25.60
C GLN A 464 1.91 -12.69 24.49
N VAL A 465 1.25 -12.49 23.34
CA VAL A 465 1.29 -13.37 22.17
C VAL A 465 2.74 -13.71 21.79
N THR A 466 3.64 -12.76 22.04
CA THR A 466 5.09 -12.86 21.88
C THR A 466 5.80 -13.95 22.69
N LYS A 467 5.35 -14.38 23.88
CA LYS A 467 6.10 -15.41 24.67
C LYS A 467 5.70 -16.85 24.36
N GLN A 468 4.44 -17.11 24.03
CA GLN A 468 3.97 -18.45 23.67
C GLN A 468 4.11 -18.74 22.17
N LEU A 469 3.93 -17.75 21.29
CA LEU A 469 4.07 -17.95 19.83
C LEU A 469 5.52 -17.93 19.34
N GLN A 470 6.47 -17.38 20.09
CA GLN A 470 7.90 -17.52 19.76
C GLN A 470 8.39 -18.99 19.74
N ARG A 471 7.59 -19.93 20.25
CA ARG A 471 7.90 -21.38 20.25
C ARG A 471 6.99 -22.20 19.32
N GLY A 472 6.01 -21.60 18.64
CA GLY A 472 4.98 -22.32 17.89
C GLY A 472 4.61 -21.66 16.56
N THR A 473 4.49 -22.50 15.54
CA THR A 473 4.19 -22.28 14.12
C THR A 473 2.78 -21.72 13.81
N ASN A 474 2.23 -20.86 14.66
CA ASN A 474 0.82 -20.50 14.55
C ASN A 474 0.61 -19.25 13.69
N ALA A 475 -0.16 -19.40 12.62
CA ALA A 475 -0.53 -18.33 11.71
C ALA A 475 -1.71 -17.52 12.23
N ILE A 476 -1.79 -16.27 11.76
CA ILE A 476 -2.92 -15.36 11.95
C ILE A 476 -3.56 -15.10 10.59
N LEU A 477 -4.85 -15.39 10.47
CA LEU A 477 -5.67 -14.91 9.37
C LEU A 477 -6.15 -13.49 9.70
N CYS A 478 -5.83 -12.52 8.86
CA CYS A 478 -6.33 -11.14 8.98
C CYS A 478 -6.67 -10.58 7.60
N PRO A 479 -7.34 -9.42 7.51
CA PRO A 479 -7.36 -8.68 6.25
C PRO A 479 -5.94 -8.39 5.79
N TRP A 480 -5.70 -8.56 4.50
CA TRP A 480 -4.37 -8.37 3.91
C TRP A 480 -3.81 -6.96 4.21
N SER A 481 -4.65 -5.91 4.24
CA SER A 481 -4.25 -4.55 4.61
C SER A 481 -3.74 -4.39 6.06
N LEU A 482 -4.06 -5.33 6.96
CA LEU A 482 -3.53 -5.36 8.32
C LEU A 482 -2.32 -6.28 8.49
N GLY A 483 -1.95 -7.09 7.48
CA GLY A 483 -0.93 -8.13 7.63
C GLY A 483 0.41 -7.62 8.16
N HIS A 484 0.92 -6.50 7.63
CA HIS A 484 2.16 -5.88 8.14
C HIS A 484 2.05 -5.41 9.60
N HIS A 485 0.91 -4.84 9.99
CA HIS A 485 0.67 -4.40 11.38
C HIS A 485 0.59 -5.59 12.33
N VAL A 486 -0.15 -6.63 11.94
CA VAL A 486 -0.28 -7.87 12.72
C VAL A 486 1.08 -8.51 12.89
N ASN A 487 1.84 -8.68 11.81
CA ASN A 487 3.19 -9.22 11.85
C ASN A 487 4.10 -8.38 12.78
N TYR A 488 4.10 -7.05 12.67
CA TYR A 488 4.89 -6.17 13.55
C TYR A 488 4.51 -6.28 15.04
N PHE A 489 3.22 -6.19 15.38
CA PHE A 489 2.81 -6.16 16.79
C PHE A 489 2.84 -7.53 17.47
N THR A 490 2.65 -8.62 16.72
CA THR A 490 2.56 -9.99 17.29
C THR A 490 3.84 -10.79 17.10
N ASN A 491 4.66 -10.43 16.11
CA ASN A 491 5.78 -11.23 15.63
C ASN A 491 5.36 -12.66 15.21
N SER A 492 4.13 -12.79 14.71
CA SER A 492 3.54 -14.05 14.25
C SER A 492 3.45 -14.12 12.73
N GLY A 493 3.40 -15.34 12.20
CA GLY A 493 3.09 -15.58 10.81
C GLY A 493 1.70 -15.08 10.45
N VAL A 494 1.55 -14.37 9.33
CA VAL A 494 0.26 -13.98 8.75
C VAL A 494 0.03 -14.74 7.46
N LEU A 495 -1.19 -15.23 7.24
CA LEU A 495 -1.52 -15.98 6.02
C LEU A 495 -1.47 -15.11 4.75
N VAL A 496 -1.77 -13.82 4.92
CA VAL A 496 -1.83 -12.82 3.85
C VAL A 496 -1.40 -11.46 4.40
N ASP A 497 -0.75 -10.66 3.58
CA ASP A 497 -0.38 -9.28 3.90
C ASP A 497 -0.36 -8.41 2.61
N PRO A 498 0.04 -7.12 2.69
CA PRO A 498 0.10 -6.23 1.54
C PRO A 498 0.97 -6.67 0.37
N PHE A 499 1.87 -7.65 0.54
CA PHE A 499 2.67 -8.19 -0.56
C PHE A 499 1.88 -9.12 -1.48
N ASN A 500 1.08 -8.55 -2.35
CA ASN A 500 0.27 -9.29 -3.31
C ASN A 500 1.04 -9.97 -4.47
N PHE A 501 2.38 -9.88 -4.50
CA PHE A 501 3.21 -10.34 -5.62
C PHE A 501 4.68 -10.61 -5.22
N PRO A 502 5.30 -11.75 -5.62
CA PRO A 502 4.83 -12.75 -6.58
C PRO A 502 3.86 -13.79 -6.03
N VAL A 503 3.66 -13.85 -4.71
CA VAL A 503 2.68 -14.78 -4.12
C VAL A 503 1.31 -14.12 -4.17
N PRO A 504 0.43 -14.48 -5.13
CA PRO A 504 -0.88 -13.86 -5.19
C PRO A 504 -1.65 -14.24 -3.93
N ILE A 505 -2.19 -13.24 -3.22
CA ILE A 505 -3.07 -13.48 -2.06
C ILE A 505 -4.44 -13.98 -2.49
N GLU A 506 -4.85 -13.69 -3.72
CA GLU A 506 -6.18 -13.99 -4.24
C GLU A 506 -6.56 -15.49 -4.16
N PRO A 507 -5.73 -16.48 -4.56
CA PRO A 507 -6.06 -17.89 -4.39
C PRO A 507 -6.29 -18.28 -2.92
N THR A 508 -5.44 -17.80 -2.01
CA THR A 508 -5.60 -18.06 -0.56
C THR A 508 -6.90 -17.45 -0.05
N LEU A 509 -7.20 -16.20 -0.43
CA LEU A 509 -8.44 -15.54 -0.02
C LEU A 509 -9.66 -16.23 -0.64
N LYS A 510 -9.64 -16.59 -1.93
CA LYS A 510 -10.70 -17.37 -2.58
C LYS A 510 -10.90 -18.70 -1.87
N GLU A 511 -9.84 -19.45 -1.58
CA GLU A 511 -9.93 -20.73 -0.87
C GLU A 511 -10.60 -20.57 0.51
N ILE A 512 -10.25 -19.52 1.25
CA ILE A 512 -10.79 -19.19 2.57
C ILE A 512 -12.26 -18.73 2.49
N PHE A 513 -12.58 -17.81 1.60
CA PHE A 513 -13.90 -17.16 1.54
C PHE A 513 -14.95 -17.92 0.73
N THR A 514 -14.56 -18.96 -0.01
CA THR A 514 -15.50 -19.84 -0.74
C THR A 514 -16.02 -21.02 0.10
N LYS A 515 -15.57 -21.19 1.35
CA LYS A 515 -16.04 -22.27 2.22
C LYS A 515 -17.51 -22.09 2.56
N LYS A 516 -18.28 -23.17 2.38
CA LYS A 516 -19.76 -23.13 2.46
C LYS A 516 -20.27 -23.17 3.90
N ASN A 517 -19.46 -23.67 4.83
CA ASN A 517 -19.85 -23.82 6.22
C ASN A 517 -18.65 -23.66 7.16
N ALA A 518 -18.95 -23.58 8.46
CA ALA A 518 -17.97 -23.43 9.53
C ALA A 518 -16.92 -24.53 9.57
N ALA A 519 -17.36 -25.78 9.39
CA ALA A 519 -16.52 -26.95 9.53
C ALA A 519 -15.45 -27.00 8.43
N GLU A 520 -15.82 -26.73 7.18
CA GLU A 520 -14.89 -26.58 6.06
C GLU A 520 -13.89 -25.44 6.29
N PHE A 521 -14.35 -24.31 6.83
CA PHE A 521 -13.51 -23.17 7.14
C PHE A 521 -12.48 -23.49 8.23
N LEU A 522 -12.90 -24.10 9.33
CA LEU A 522 -12.00 -24.49 10.42
C LEU A 522 -11.03 -25.58 10.01
N SER A 523 -11.49 -26.57 9.24
CA SER A 523 -10.63 -27.61 8.70
C SER A 523 -9.53 -27.00 7.83
N LEU A 524 -9.89 -26.05 6.96
CA LEU A 524 -8.93 -25.30 6.17
C LEU A 524 -7.91 -24.54 7.04
N LEU A 525 -8.39 -23.77 8.01
CA LEU A 525 -7.52 -22.96 8.86
C LEU A 525 -6.58 -23.82 9.71
N ARG A 526 -7.06 -24.95 10.24
CA ARG A 526 -6.22 -25.93 10.93
C ARG A 526 -5.16 -26.53 10.00
N GLY A 527 -5.52 -26.82 8.75
CA GLY A 527 -4.57 -27.27 7.73
C GLY A 527 -3.53 -26.22 7.31
N LYS A 528 -3.72 -24.96 7.72
CA LYS A 528 -2.76 -23.85 7.54
C LYS A 528 -2.13 -23.39 8.86
N ASP A 529 -2.21 -24.23 9.91
CA ASP A 529 -1.72 -23.95 11.26
C ASP A 529 -2.19 -22.60 11.82
N THR A 530 -3.41 -22.18 11.47
CA THR A 530 -3.96 -20.90 11.91
C THR A 530 -4.55 -21.03 13.31
N GLU A 531 -4.08 -20.22 14.25
CA GLU A 531 -4.64 -20.15 15.60
C GLU A 531 -5.53 -18.91 15.78
N TRP A 532 -5.23 -17.81 15.10
CA TRP A 532 -5.94 -16.55 15.32
C TRP A 532 -6.63 -16.07 14.06
N VAL A 533 -7.82 -15.51 14.22
CA VAL A 533 -8.57 -14.86 13.15
C VAL A 533 -8.91 -13.44 13.58
N ILE A 534 -8.40 -12.49 12.82
CA ILE A 534 -8.68 -11.07 12.97
C ILE A 534 -9.71 -10.68 11.93
N TYR A 535 -10.74 -10.00 12.40
CA TYR A 535 -11.80 -9.48 11.58
C TYR A 535 -11.87 -7.95 11.68
N TYR A 536 -11.89 -7.29 10.51
CA TYR A 536 -12.01 -5.83 10.36
C TYR A 536 -12.84 -5.50 9.12
N LYS A 537 -13.73 -4.50 9.23
CA LYS A 537 -14.53 -3.94 8.13
C LYS A 537 -13.90 -2.63 7.64
N PRO A 538 -13.75 -2.36 6.32
CA PRO A 538 -14.64 -2.77 5.24
C PRO A 538 -14.40 -4.15 4.62
N LEU A 539 -15.50 -4.90 4.51
CA LEU A 539 -15.68 -6.08 3.64
C LEU A 539 -15.40 -5.80 2.15
N ARG A 540 -15.23 -4.53 1.78
CA ARG A 540 -15.08 -4.08 0.39
C ARG A 540 -13.86 -4.70 -0.28
N GLU A 541 -12.80 -4.97 0.48
CA GLU A 541 -11.60 -5.67 -0.01
C GLU A 541 -11.94 -7.11 -0.42
N TYR A 542 -12.73 -7.84 0.39
CA TYR A 542 -13.19 -9.19 0.10
C TYR A 542 -14.24 -9.23 -1.02
N GLN A 543 -15.13 -8.24 -1.08
CA GLN A 543 -16.16 -8.13 -2.13
C GLN A 543 -15.53 -7.99 -3.52
N ASN A 544 -14.41 -7.28 -3.65
CA ASN A 544 -13.73 -7.15 -4.93
C ASN A 544 -13.12 -8.47 -5.42
N ILE A 545 -12.76 -9.38 -4.53
CA ILE A 545 -12.24 -10.72 -4.87
C ILE A 545 -13.36 -11.64 -5.34
N MET A 546 -14.56 -11.50 -4.76
CA MET A 546 -15.74 -12.33 -5.08
C MET A 546 -16.52 -11.81 -6.31
N ARG A 547 -16.14 -10.66 -6.89
CA ARG A 547 -16.85 -9.94 -7.97
C ARG A 547 -16.92 -10.64 -9.33
N GLU A 548 -16.34 -11.82 -9.50
CA GLU A 548 -16.68 -12.68 -10.64
C GLU A 548 -18.17 -13.04 -10.64
N GLN A 549 -18.84 -12.98 -9.48
CA GLN A 549 -20.29 -12.90 -9.41
C GLN A 549 -20.71 -11.42 -9.45
N LYS A 550 -21.46 -11.03 -10.49
CA LYS A 550 -22.10 -9.72 -10.63
C LYS A 550 -22.88 -9.40 -9.34
N SER A 551 -22.29 -8.67 -8.41
CA SER A 551 -23.02 -8.23 -7.22
C SER A 551 -24.05 -7.20 -7.67
N GLU A 552 -25.30 -7.62 -7.67
CA GLU A 552 -26.46 -6.74 -7.75
C GLU A 552 -26.38 -5.65 -6.66
N ALA A 553 -27.06 -4.54 -6.95
CA ALA A 553 -26.83 -3.18 -6.46
C ALA A 553 -26.44 -3.02 -4.97
N ILE A 554 -25.34 -2.31 -4.73
CA ILE A 554 -25.18 -1.55 -3.49
C ILE A 554 -26.22 -0.42 -3.55
N HIS A 555 -27.33 -0.56 -2.84
CA HIS A 555 -28.30 0.52 -2.74
C HIS A 555 -27.76 1.59 -1.77
N THR A 556 -27.62 2.83 -2.25
CA THR A 556 -27.38 3.98 -1.38
C THR A 556 -28.73 4.55 -0.94
N LEU A 557 -29.09 4.38 0.33
CA LEU A 557 -30.23 5.06 0.92
C LEU A 557 -29.77 6.38 1.54
N PRO A 558 -30.32 7.54 1.13
CA PRO A 558 -30.06 8.79 1.83
C PRO A 558 -30.74 8.74 3.21
N TYR A 559 -29.95 8.74 4.29
CA TYR A 559 -30.44 8.81 5.67
C TYR A 559 -29.77 9.99 6.40
N ARG A 560 -30.57 10.98 6.80
CA ARG A 560 -30.12 12.20 7.52
C ARG A 560 -28.94 12.93 6.86
N GLY A 561 -28.95 13.05 5.53
CA GLY A 561 -27.88 13.72 4.78
C GLY A 561 -26.65 12.85 4.48
N PHE A 562 -26.68 11.55 4.80
CA PHE A 562 -25.63 10.59 4.48
C PHE A 562 -26.13 9.53 3.50
N ASN A 563 -25.28 9.08 2.59
CA ASN A 563 -25.56 7.89 1.78
C ASN A 563 -25.21 6.65 2.62
N LEU A 564 -26.23 5.97 3.13
CA LEU A 564 -26.09 4.68 3.78
C LEU A 564 -26.00 3.60 2.71
N PHE A 565 -24.90 2.86 2.67
CA PHE A 565 -24.77 1.72 1.77
C PHE A 565 -25.50 0.52 2.38
N VAL A 566 -26.65 0.16 1.83
CA VAL A 566 -27.36 -1.07 2.16
C VAL A 566 -26.78 -2.17 1.29
N TYR A 567 -26.08 -3.09 1.94
CA TYR A 567 -25.67 -4.33 1.31
C TYR A 567 -26.87 -5.26 1.31
N ASP A 568 -27.13 -5.91 0.18
CA ASP A 568 -28.04 -7.06 0.22
C ASP A 568 -27.37 -8.13 1.07
N SER A 569 -27.97 -8.46 2.21
CA SER A 569 -27.44 -9.46 3.13
C SER A 569 -27.24 -10.81 2.46
N ASP A 570 -28.02 -11.06 1.41
CA ASP A 570 -28.12 -12.34 0.73
C ASP A 570 -26.96 -12.54 -0.28
N GLY A 571 -26.36 -11.45 -0.78
CA GLY A 571 -25.17 -11.51 -1.66
C GLY A 571 -23.83 -11.56 -0.92
N LEU A 572 -23.86 -11.43 0.41
CA LEU A 572 -22.70 -11.49 1.31
C LEU A 572 -22.67 -12.77 2.15
N ASP A 573 -23.46 -13.79 1.78
CA ASP A 573 -23.52 -15.11 2.41
C ASP A 573 -22.20 -15.89 2.20
N VAL A 574 -21.11 -15.36 2.73
CA VAL A 574 -19.99 -16.16 3.19
C VAL A 574 -20.44 -16.72 4.53
N PRO A 575 -20.91 -17.98 4.61
CA PRO A 575 -21.78 -18.42 5.70
C PRO A 575 -21.09 -18.41 7.07
N PHE A 576 -19.75 -18.41 7.12
CA PHE A 576 -18.99 -18.28 8.36
C PHE A 576 -18.82 -16.85 8.85
N LEU A 577 -18.84 -15.85 7.95
CA LEU A 577 -18.69 -14.47 8.35
C LEU A 577 -19.96 -13.94 9.02
N LYS A 578 -21.14 -14.45 8.65
CA LYS A 578 -22.44 -14.09 9.23
C LYS A 578 -22.48 -14.29 10.77
N PRO A 579 -22.04 -15.44 11.32
CA PRO A 579 -21.76 -15.62 12.74
C PRO A 579 -20.75 -14.61 13.28
N ALA A 580 -19.57 -14.46 12.67
CA ALA A 580 -18.53 -13.52 13.12
C ALA A 580 -18.98 -12.04 13.12
N TYR A 581 -19.97 -11.67 12.28
CA TYR A 581 -20.55 -10.33 12.25
C TYR A 581 -21.55 -10.11 13.36
N SER A 582 -22.46 -11.06 13.57
CA SER A 582 -23.48 -10.92 14.58
C SER A 582 -22.84 -10.97 15.97
N LEU A 583 -23.41 -10.27 16.96
CA LEU A 583 -23.10 -10.56 18.37
C LEU A 583 -23.40 -12.03 18.74
N ASN A 584 -24.07 -12.78 17.84
CA ASN A 584 -24.21 -14.25 17.86
C ASN A 584 -22.93 -15.00 17.42
N ALA A 585 -21.78 -14.33 17.28
CA ALA A 585 -20.47 -14.95 17.00
C ALA A 585 -20.06 -16.01 18.02
N ALA A 586 -20.69 -16.03 19.20
CA ALA A 586 -20.66 -17.17 20.11
C ALA A 586 -21.65 -18.27 19.67
N ASN A 587 -21.67 -18.59 18.37
CA ASN A 587 -22.31 -19.79 17.86
C ASN A 587 -21.40 -20.98 18.20
N PHE A 588 -22.00 -21.96 18.86
CA PHE A 588 -21.38 -23.08 19.55
C PHE A 588 -20.93 -24.24 18.63
N GLU A 589 -20.52 -23.92 17.41
CA GLU A 589 -20.05 -24.92 16.44
C GLU A 589 -18.71 -24.53 15.81
N PHE A 590 -18.24 -23.31 16.08
CA PHE A 590 -17.19 -22.72 15.25
C PHE A 590 -15.80 -22.81 15.87
N GLY A 591 -15.63 -23.39 17.06
CA GLY A 591 -14.31 -23.47 17.69
C GLY A 591 -13.61 -22.10 17.83
N PHE A 592 -14.36 -20.99 17.88
CA PHE A 592 -13.82 -19.64 18.05
C PHE A 592 -14.12 -19.11 19.45
N GLN A 593 -13.06 -18.91 20.22
CA GLN A 593 -13.10 -18.16 21.47
C GLN A 593 -12.92 -16.67 21.15
N VAL A 594 -13.82 -15.83 21.64
CA VAL A 594 -13.70 -14.37 21.51
C VAL A 594 -12.55 -13.90 22.40
N SER A 595 -11.59 -13.19 21.83
CA SER A 595 -10.48 -12.58 22.57
C SER A 595 -10.66 -11.07 22.74
N HIS A 596 -11.17 -10.40 21.69
CA HIS A 596 -11.35 -8.95 21.71
C HIS A 596 -12.49 -8.50 20.80
N PHE A 597 -13.35 -7.61 21.29
CA PHE A 597 -14.33 -6.84 20.54
C PHE A 597 -14.06 -5.35 20.70
N SER A 598 -14.14 -4.62 19.58
CA SER A 598 -14.07 -3.17 19.57
C SER A 598 -15.27 -2.52 20.27
N ASP A 599 -15.01 -1.40 20.93
CA ASP A 599 -16.02 -0.49 21.45
C ASP A 599 -16.68 0.34 20.32
N GLN A 600 -16.05 0.44 19.15
CA GLN A 600 -16.65 1.05 17.98
C GLN A 600 -17.59 0.07 17.29
N HIS A 601 -18.82 0.54 17.10
CA HIS A 601 -19.87 -0.25 16.48
C HIS A 601 -20.31 0.35 15.14
N GLU A 602 -20.72 -0.53 14.23
CA GLU A 602 -21.44 -0.18 13.02
C GLU A 602 -22.91 -0.57 13.12
N LEU A 603 -23.73 0.16 12.38
CA LEU A 603 -25.17 -0.05 12.31
C LEU A 603 -25.50 -0.86 11.07
N PHE A 604 -26.20 -1.98 11.27
CA PHE A 604 -26.68 -2.85 10.19
C PHE A 604 -28.20 -2.84 10.16
N PHE A 605 -28.76 -2.81 8.96
CA PHE A 605 -30.20 -2.91 8.73
C PHE A 605 -30.52 -4.32 8.25
N ASN A 606 -31.42 -4.99 8.97
CA ASN A 606 -31.97 -6.26 8.53
C ASN A 606 -33.18 -6.00 7.61
N LYS A 607 -33.05 -6.26 6.30
CA LYS A 607 -34.15 -6.10 5.34
C LYS A 607 -35.40 -6.91 5.71
N GLN A 608 -35.22 -8.08 6.34
CA GLN A 608 -36.31 -9.01 6.66
C GLN A 608 -37.12 -8.58 7.89
N GLN A 609 -36.63 -7.63 8.70
CA GLN A 609 -37.28 -7.21 9.95
C GLN A 609 -37.61 -5.71 9.98
N GLU A 610 -37.56 -5.05 8.83
CA GLU A 610 -37.86 -3.63 8.53
C GLU A 610 -37.24 -2.52 9.41
N LEU A 611 -36.78 -2.75 10.65
CA LEU A 611 -36.36 -1.67 11.57
C LEU A 611 -35.28 -2.05 12.62
N LEU A 612 -34.81 -3.29 12.67
CA LEU A 612 -33.81 -3.69 13.67
C LEU A 612 -32.40 -3.22 13.27
N LEU A 613 -31.97 -2.16 13.96
CA LEU A 613 -30.61 -1.60 13.90
C LEU A 613 -29.66 -2.48 14.72
N ASP A 614 -29.00 -3.43 14.08
CA ASP A 614 -28.02 -4.28 14.76
C ASP A 614 -26.67 -3.55 14.86
N LYS A 615 -26.22 -3.30 16.09
CA LYS A 615 -24.91 -2.74 16.40
C LYS A 615 -23.86 -3.86 16.42
N ARG A 616 -22.83 -3.76 15.58
CA ARG A 616 -21.77 -4.77 15.47
C ARG A 616 -20.38 -4.17 15.70
N PRO A 617 -19.48 -4.80 16.47
CA PRO A 617 -18.12 -4.33 16.62
C PRO A 617 -17.40 -4.23 15.27
N LYS A 618 -16.68 -3.14 15.03
CA LYS A 618 -15.91 -2.90 13.79
C LYS A 618 -14.67 -3.78 13.65
N PHE A 619 -14.09 -4.16 14.79
CA PHE A 619 -12.87 -4.95 14.89
C PHE A 619 -13.06 -6.03 15.94
N GLN A 620 -12.68 -7.27 15.58
CA GLN A 620 -12.86 -8.45 16.41
C GLN A 620 -11.66 -9.37 16.25
N ILE A 621 -11.27 -10.04 17.32
CA ILE A 621 -10.19 -11.03 17.31
C ILE A 621 -10.67 -12.31 17.98
N PHE A 622 -10.49 -13.42 17.28
CA PHE A 622 -10.90 -14.75 17.69
C PHE A 622 -9.68 -15.66 17.80
N ARG A 623 -9.69 -16.53 18.80
CA ARG A 623 -8.77 -17.67 18.93
C ARG A 623 -9.48 -18.93 18.48
N MET A 624 -8.82 -19.73 17.66
CA MET A 624 -9.23 -21.08 17.34
C MET A 624 -8.90 -21.99 18.52
N VAL A 625 -9.92 -22.66 19.03
CA VAL A 625 -9.83 -23.58 20.15
C VAL A 625 -10.49 -24.91 19.79
N PRO A 626 -10.07 -26.03 20.40
CA PRO A 626 -10.77 -27.30 20.27
C PRO A 626 -12.25 -27.18 20.68
N GLY A 627 -12.51 -26.45 21.78
CA GLY A 627 -13.84 -26.28 22.35
C GLY A 627 -14.22 -27.42 23.30
N MET A 628 -15.16 -27.15 24.21
CA MET A 628 -15.71 -28.16 25.11
C MET A 628 -16.96 -28.77 24.48
N THR A 629 -16.90 -30.05 24.12
CA THR A 629 -18.10 -30.79 23.67
C THR A 629 -19.01 -31.08 24.87
N VAL A 630 -20.19 -30.48 24.88
CA VAL A 630 -21.28 -30.78 25.81
C VAL A 630 -22.24 -31.70 25.10
N SER A 631 -22.44 -32.89 25.64
CA SER A 631 -23.35 -33.88 25.09
C SER A 631 -24.21 -34.48 26.19
N GLY A 632 -25.43 -34.86 25.87
CA GLY A 632 -26.32 -35.55 26.79
C GLY A 632 -27.52 -36.15 26.08
N ARG A 633 -28.41 -36.78 26.84
CA ARG A 633 -29.75 -37.17 26.38
C ARG A 633 -30.78 -36.23 26.97
N VAL A 634 -31.75 -35.84 26.15
CA VAL A 634 -32.88 -35.03 26.57
C VAL A 634 -33.94 -35.96 27.17
N PRO A 635 -34.48 -35.69 28.37
CA PRO A 635 -35.43 -36.61 29.00
C PRO A 635 -36.83 -36.62 28.36
N ASP A 636 -37.16 -35.60 27.57
CA ASP A 636 -38.40 -35.50 26.79
C ASP A 636 -38.15 -35.81 25.31
N GLN A 637 -39.24 -35.96 24.53
CA GLN A 637 -39.18 -36.17 23.09
C GLN A 637 -38.92 -34.87 22.29
N SER A 638 -38.24 -33.89 22.89
CA SER A 638 -37.94 -32.63 22.21
C SER A 638 -37.00 -32.87 21.03
N SER A 639 -37.36 -32.32 19.87
CA SER A 639 -36.52 -32.39 18.66
C SER A 639 -35.32 -31.44 18.69
N ARG A 640 -35.26 -30.52 19.67
CA ARG A 640 -34.22 -29.48 19.79
C ARG A 640 -33.93 -29.15 21.25
N VAL A 641 -32.68 -28.80 21.55
CA VAL A 641 -32.26 -28.18 22.80
C VAL A 641 -31.86 -26.74 22.53
N SER A 642 -32.40 -25.78 23.28
CA SER A 642 -31.95 -24.39 23.22
C SER A 642 -30.85 -24.13 24.24
N ILE A 643 -29.78 -23.45 23.84
CA ILE A 643 -28.68 -23.02 24.71
C ILE A 643 -28.77 -21.51 24.87
N GLY A 644 -29.11 -21.06 26.07
CA GLY A 644 -29.24 -19.67 26.45
C GLY A 644 -28.05 -19.16 27.26
N TYR A 645 -27.62 -17.94 27.04
CA TYR A 645 -26.67 -17.24 27.92
C TYR A 645 -26.82 -15.72 27.77
N THR A 646 -26.38 -14.96 28.77
CA THR A 646 -26.39 -13.51 28.72
C THR A 646 -24.99 -12.98 28.39
N ILE A 647 -24.90 -12.12 27.39
CA ILE A 647 -23.71 -11.31 27.13
C ILE A 647 -23.92 -9.85 27.50
N VAL A 648 -22.82 -9.16 27.81
CA VAL A 648 -22.73 -7.70 27.88
C VAL A 648 -21.58 -7.26 26.96
N ASN A 649 -21.88 -6.42 25.98
CA ASN A 649 -20.87 -5.89 25.06
C ASN A 649 -20.09 -4.71 25.68
N GLY A 650 -19.12 -4.17 24.94
CA GLY A 650 -18.31 -3.01 25.36
C GLY A 650 -19.13 -1.74 25.63
N LEU A 651 -20.37 -1.65 25.13
CA LEU A 651 -21.29 -0.55 25.39
C LEU A 651 -22.13 -0.74 26.66
N GLY A 652 -21.98 -1.87 27.36
CA GLY A 652 -22.81 -2.22 28.50
C GLY A 652 -24.20 -2.75 28.11
N GLU A 653 -24.47 -2.97 26.83
CA GLU A 653 -25.75 -3.52 26.38
C GLU A 653 -25.83 -5.01 26.71
N ARG A 654 -26.85 -5.38 27.47
CA ARG A 654 -27.15 -6.77 27.82
C ARG A 654 -27.98 -7.41 26.71
N ARG A 655 -27.54 -8.58 26.22
CA ARG A 655 -28.31 -9.38 25.24
C ARG A 655 -28.43 -10.82 25.72
N GLU A 656 -29.64 -11.37 25.60
CA GLU A 656 -29.84 -12.81 25.71
C GLU A 656 -29.54 -13.47 24.38
N MET A 657 -28.64 -14.42 24.41
CA MET A 657 -28.23 -15.23 23.28
C MET A 657 -28.95 -16.57 23.37
N ARG A 658 -29.48 -17.06 22.26
CA ARG A 658 -30.11 -18.38 22.17
C ARG A 658 -29.65 -19.10 20.91
N TYR A 659 -29.26 -20.35 21.06
CA TYR A 659 -28.85 -21.22 19.97
C TYR A 659 -29.64 -22.53 20.03
N MET A 660 -30.09 -23.05 18.89
CA MET A 660 -30.87 -24.29 18.82
C MET A 660 -29.97 -25.43 18.33
N VAL A 661 -29.82 -26.47 19.14
CA VAL A 661 -29.11 -27.71 18.79
C VAL A 661 -30.14 -28.76 18.40
N PRO A 662 -29.99 -29.43 17.24
CA PRO A 662 -30.86 -30.55 16.90
C PRO A 662 -30.62 -31.73 17.85
N VAL A 663 -31.70 -32.45 18.20
CA VAL A 663 -31.66 -33.69 18.98
C VAL A 663 -31.82 -34.86 18.01
N SER A 664 -30.96 -35.85 18.12
CA SER A 664 -31.02 -37.10 17.36
C SER A 664 -32.24 -37.93 17.75
N GLU A 665 -32.61 -38.90 16.92
CA GLU A 665 -33.78 -39.76 17.16
C GLU A 665 -33.70 -40.56 18.47
N ASP A 666 -32.49 -40.86 18.96
CA ASP A 666 -32.25 -41.53 20.24
C ASP A 666 -32.32 -40.58 21.46
N GLY A 667 -32.75 -39.33 21.24
CA GLY A 667 -32.83 -38.29 22.26
C GLY A 667 -31.47 -37.66 22.61
N SER A 668 -30.38 -38.02 21.93
CA SER A 668 -29.07 -37.44 22.20
C SER A 668 -28.84 -36.10 21.49
N PHE A 669 -28.01 -35.25 22.09
CA PHE A 669 -27.51 -34.03 21.46
C PHE A 669 -26.04 -33.84 21.78
N SER A 670 -25.36 -33.07 20.92
CA SER A 670 -23.95 -32.71 21.10
C SER A 670 -23.72 -31.29 20.58
N VAL A 671 -22.97 -30.49 21.33
CA VAL A 671 -22.67 -29.11 20.98
C VAL A 671 -21.28 -28.73 21.45
N ASN A 672 -20.54 -27.92 20.68
CA ASN A 672 -19.15 -27.57 21.01
C ASN A 672 -18.99 -26.13 21.50
N ILE A 673 -18.80 -25.97 22.80
CA ILE A 673 -18.71 -24.64 23.41
C ILE A 673 -17.28 -24.10 23.34
N ALA A 674 -17.08 -22.98 22.65
CA ALA A 674 -15.76 -22.37 22.45
C ALA A 674 -15.47 -21.19 23.40
N ASN A 675 -16.43 -20.74 24.20
CA ASN A 675 -16.27 -19.60 25.10
C ASN A 675 -16.48 -20.02 26.55
N PRO A 676 -15.63 -19.57 27.50
CA PRO A 676 -15.84 -19.86 28.90
C PRO A 676 -17.05 -19.08 29.43
N ALA A 677 -17.77 -19.66 30.40
CA ALA A 677 -18.93 -19.02 31.01
C ALA A 677 -18.98 -19.34 32.52
N PRO A 678 -18.97 -18.31 33.39
CA PRO A 678 -18.85 -16.89 33.07
C PRO A 678 -17.44 -16.50 32.58
N SER A 679 -17.33 -15.41 31.82
CA SER A 679 -16.05 -14.88 31.35
C SER A 679 -16.07 -13.39 31.09
N MET A 680 -14.89 -12.78 31.15
CA MET A 680 -14.67 -11.36 30.83
C MET A 680 -13.50 -11.26 29.86
N THR A 681 -13.78 -10.80 28.64
CA THR A 681 -12.78 -10.48 27.62
C THR A 681 -12.88 -9.00 27.25
N SER A 682 -11.91 -8.50 26.50
CA SER A 682 -11.90 -7.09 26.10
C SER A 682 -13.10 -6.81 25.20
N GLY A 683 -14.06 -6.02 25.68
CA GLY A 683 -15.27 -5.65 24.93
C GLY A 683 -16.42 -6.67 24.95
N LEU A 684 -16.30 -7.80 25.65
CA LEU A 684 -17.38 -8.78 25.81
C LEU A 684 -17.34 -9.47 27.18
N ARG A 685 -18.50 -9.62 27.83
CA ARG A 685 -18.66 -10.38 29.08
C ARG A 685 -19.75 -11.42 28.91
N ILE A 686 -19.49 -12.65 29.30
CA ILE A 686 -20.51 -13.70 29.45
C ILE A 686 -20.87 -13.78 30.94
N LEU A 687 -22.07 -13.31 31.30
CA LEU A 687 -22.45 -13.13 32.71
C LEU A 687 -22.97 -14.40 33.37
N THR A 688 -23.60 -15.29 32.59
CA THR A 688 -24.30 -16.45 33.12
C THR A 688 -23.64 -17.73 32.62
N PRO A 689 -23.74 -18.85 33.38
CA PRO A 689 -23.49 -20.16 32.79
C PRO A 689 -24.42 -20.40 31.59
N TYR A 690 -24.07 -21.37 30.77
CA TYR A 690 -24.94 -21.81 29.68
C TYR A 690 -26.18 -22.50 30.25
N ILE A 691 -27.35 -22.08 29.81
CA ILE A 691 -28.65 -22.62 30.23
C ILE A 691 -29.19 -23.45 29.07
N LEU A 692 -29.09 -24.77 29.19
CA LEU A 692 -29.67 -25.70 28.23
C LEU A 692 -31.15 -25.87 28.58
N ARG A 693 -32.05 -25.79 27.61
CA ARG A 693 -33.50 -25.97 27.80
C ARG A 693 -34.06 -26.86 26.70
N SER A 694 -34.73 -27.95 27.08
CA SER A 694 -35.64 -28.69 26.20
C SER A 694 -37.04 -28.06 26.26
N ASP A 695 -38.12 -28.76 25.93
CA ASP A 695 -39.48 -28.24 26.17
C ASP A 695 -39.79 -28.21 27.67
N THR A 696 -39.44 -29.26 28.42
CA THR A 696 -39.82 -29.44 29.83
C THR A 696 -38.68 -29.33 30.85
N TYR A 697 -37.42 -29.47 30.43
CA TYR A 697 -36.27 -29.49 31.35
C TYR A 697 -35.29 -28.35 31.08
N GLN A 698 -34.50 -28.01 32.10
CA GLN A 698 -33.35 -27.12 31.99
C GLN A 698 -32.13 -27.64 32.76
N ALA A 699 -30.93 -27.34 32.25
CA ALA A 699 -29.66 -27.64 32.90
C ALA A 699 -28.74 -26.42 32.81
N LYS A 700 -27.85 -26.26 33.81
CA LYS A 700 -26.81 -25.21 33.81
C LYS A 700 -25.46 -25.86 33.55
N VAL A 701 -24.71 -25.30 32.61
CA VAL A 701 -23.38 -25.78 32.25
C VAL A 701 -22.36 -24.66 32.42
N PHE A 702 -21.40 -24.91 33.31
CA PHE A 702 -20.23 -24.06 33.49
C PHE A 702 -19.10 -24.60 32.62
N VAL A 703 -18.43 -23.68 31.92
CA VAL A 703 -17.34 -24.02 31.01
C VAL A 703 -16.14 -23.15 31.37
N SER A 704 -15.04 -23.80 31.72
CA SER A 704 -13.75 -23.16 32.01
C SER A 704 -12.87 -23.08 30.75
N THR A 705 -11.88 -22.19 30.77
CA THR A 705 -10.86 -22.09 29.70
C THR A 705 -10.09 -23.40 29.54
N GLU A 706 -9.73 -24.06 30.64
CA GLU A 706 -9.00 -25.34 30.62
C GLU A 706 -9.80 -26.44 29.91
N GLN A 707 -11.11 -26.52 30.14
CA GLN A 707 -11.98 -27.49 29.46
C GLN A 707 -12.09 -27.22 27.96
N ILE A 708 -12.09 -25.95 27.54
CA ILE A 708 -12.12 -25.55 26.13
C ILE A 708 -10.81 -25.92 25.42
N GLU A 709 -9.67 -25.72 26.09
CA GLU A 709 -8.35 -26.02 25.54
C GLU A 709 -8.10 -27.53 25.43
N LYS A 710 -8.62 -28.33 26.37
CA LYS A 710 -8.46 -29.81 26.36
C LYS A 710 -9.34 -30.53 25.34
N GLY A 711 -10.35 -29.87 24.76
CA GLY A 711 -11.15 -30.45 23.67
C GLY A 711 -12.15 -31.54 24.06
N SER A 712 -12.14 -32.05 25.29
CA SER A 712 -13.13 -33.05 25.73
C SER A 712 -13.30 -33.10 27.24
N PHE A 713 -14.57 -33.01 27.67
CA PHE A 713 -15.02 -33.35 29.02
C PHE A 713 -16.49 -33.77 28.94
N ARG A 714 -16.83 -35.01 29.29
CA ARG A 714 -18.23 -35.44 29.40
C ARG A 714 -18.78 -34.98 30.74
N ASN A 715 -19.66 -33.99 30.73
CA ASN A 715 -20.50 -33.72 31.89
C ASN A 715 -21.70 -34.68 31.86
N HIS A 716 -21.94 -35.39 32.97
CA HIS A 716 -23.29 -35.82 33.28
C HIS A 716 -24.12 -34.55 33.51
N LEU A 717 -25.19 -34.37 32.75
CA LEU A 717 -26.07 -33.21 32.88
C LEU A 717 -27.14 -33.48 33.92
N ASP A 718 -27.16 -32.66 34.97
CA ASP A 718 -28.22 -32.67 35.97
C ASP A 718 -29.41 -31.85 35.43
N TRP A 719 -30.30 -32.53 34.70
CA TRP A 719 -31.55 -31.92 34.23
C TRP A 719 -32.50 -31.68 35.40
N VAL A 720 -33.01 -30.45 35.51
CA VAL A 720 -34.04 -30.07 36.46
C VAL A 720 -35.31 -29.73 35.68
N LEU A 721 -36.47 -30.16 36.17
CA LEU A 721 -37.76 -29.75 35.62
C LEU A 721 -37.84 -28.20 35.65
N LYS A 722 -38.17 -27.58 34.52
CA LYS A 722 -38.33 -26.11 34.44
C LYS A 722 -39.42 -25.63 35.37
#